data_AF-A0A428RYU9-F1
#
_entry.id   AF-A0A428RYU9-F1
#
_cell.length_a   1.000
_cell.length_b   1.000
_cell.length_c   1.000
_cell.angle_alpha   90.00
_cell.angle_beta   90.00
_cell.angle_gamma   90.00
#
_symmetry.space_group_name_H-M   'P 1'
#
loop_
_entity.id
_entity.type
_entity.pdbx_description
1 polymer ?
#
loop_
_entity_poly.entity_id
_entity_poly.type
_entity_poly.pdbx_seq_one_letter_code
_entity_poly.pdbx_strand_id
1 'polypeptide(L)'
;MDKSKSNTGHSNISRASFLLQKLIFGKELLVNETLQTRPLRTIHLKSRPLTSHAISWSCDGELAVATDDTIYIFIPEYPRGGGPDDAGEDEELQSQFSLSYRASGLIRPDPTINAQLCSFSGIRVAGPPANDENWFPGVGNGLVTGSGASICQIVRLEWSPNGLGCNLRPILTALSTNGGVYALGEHIDMQSTMVAGMRTRSFKAWKTLWGLGAQLPLPDASVEDGFRNMNERIQSFSWAKELAPGRALMAYCNDAEEVAIMSVQLFPRPREGEPSIDETIWDIREVGRFDGRGKHTKEDAIDITDPDYVPHGTSFSLDWSPWFLVDGKRVAILAYLAKNYVGFRRITIVGDWERGQTPQVEIEQTDMTSICMFLSTDAYIKWEDQIVTTMARGVIATPFDVKPFQVSFNETAKEATEPHYTWECATTYSKEDEQTSLNPISGVMIHDRDASNVGSVPYYSIVRLSATGKNQDWFQTNLPDAEASLPQWAAKIRKHTTRLIPRAMALEGLDSDSDDSEYDMMEEDSSQLQVHESRYRIWGMASSPGGSVTAVLVSRYSTQHPERRALCKVMFSKDEQAQENGFMPSVRPLTTEGQVWEWMYGNRPEVVGTTAESKISQELHNSPLREQFRDVASRQHCVFCYAGLKMGGDEAKCQNGHMFARCASTGLAIMAPDISPEEHLGAGTMVESSGEVCGGCGGKFVA
;
A
#
# COMPACT_ATOMS: atom_id res chain seq x y z
N MET A 1 19.65 37.40 80.27
CA MET A 1 20.50 38.60 80.07
C MET A 1 21.72 38.21 79.26
N ASP A 2 21.83 38.85 78.11
CA ASP A 2 22.93 39.03 77.14
C ASP A 2 24.35 38.44 77.34
N LYS A 3 24.86 37.95 76.19
CA LYS A 3 26.19 38.13 75.56
C LYS A 3 27.46 37.44 76.13
N SER A 4 28.07 36.51 75.37
CA SER A 4 29.07 36.79 74.31
C SER A 4 30.03 35.61 73.97
N LYS A 5 30.24 35.42 72.63
CA LYS A 5 31.44 35.03 71.84
C LYS A 5 32.07 33.61 71.81
N SER A 6 32.41 33.24 70.55
CA SER A 6 33.50 32.38 70.01
C SER A 6 33.14 30.90 69.72
N ASN A 7 33.56 30.21 68.65
CA ASN A 7 34.15 30.50 67.32
C ASN A 7 34.13 29.17 66.49
N THR A 8 34.65 29.19 65.25
CA THR A 8 34.84 28.10 64.25
C THR A 8 33.61 27.80 63.37
N GLY A 9 33.67 27.66 62.05
CA GLY A 9 34.77 27.59 61.07
C GLY A 9 34.33 26.61 59.96
N HIS A 10 34.43 27.02 58.68
CA HIS A 10 34.17 26.27 57.44
C HIS A 10 32.71 26.10 56.95
N SER A 11 32.31 26.92 55.96
CA SER A 11 31.47 26.48 54.82
C SER A 11 31.38 27.60 53.77
N ASN A 12 32.20 27.57 52.71
CA ASN A 12 31.95 28.41 51.52
C ASN A 12 32.55 27.89 50.19
N ILE A 13 33.09 26.66 50.14
CA ILE A 13 33.69 26.11 48.91
C ILE A 13 32.74 25.11 48.18
N SER A 14 31.67 24.62 48.84
CA SER A 14 30.81 23.58 48.25
C SER A 14 29.78 24.08 47.22
N ARG A 15 29.42 25.38 47.20
CA ARG A 15 28.34 25.88 46.31
C ARG A 15 28.83 26.28 44.91
N ALA A 16 30.07 26.77 44.79
CA ALA A 16 30.63 27.18 43.49
C ALA A 16 31.01 25.96 42.63
N SER A 17 31.50 24.88 43.23
CA SER A 17 31.82 23.64 42.50
C SER A 17 30.56 22.92 42.00
N PHE A 18 29.45 23.00 42.74
CA PHE A 18 28.18 22.36 42.35
C PHE A 18 27.47 23.11 41.20
N LEU A 19 27.63 24.42 41.12
CA LEU A 19 27.07 25.25 40.03
C LEU A 19 27.88 25.12 38.73
N LEU A 20 29.21 24.99 38.80
CA LEU A 20 30.03 24.72 37.62
C LEU A 20 29.87 23.28 37.10
N GLN A 21 29.66 22.29 37.99
CA GLN A 21 29.39 20.92 37.56
C GLN A 21 27.99 20.78 36.92
N LYS A 22 26.99 21.57 37.36
CA LYS A 22 25.67 21.66 36.68
C LYS A 22 25.72 22.39 35.33
N LEU A 23 26.65 23.31 35.11
CA LEU A 23 26.82 23.99 33.81
C LEU A 23 27.62 23.16 32.80
N ILE A 24 28.45 22.23 33.26
CA ILE A 24 29.22 21.31 32.41
C ILE A 24 28.41 20.03 32.12
N PHE A 25 27.67 19.47 33.09
CA PHE A 25 26.75 18.35 32.85
C PHE A 25 25.37 18.76 32.32
N GLY A 26 25.00 20.04 32.41
CA GLY A 26 23.76 20.58 31.83
C GLY A 26 23.84 20.89 30.33
N LYS A 27 24.98 20.57 29.68
CA LYS A 27 25.16 20.70 28.22
C LYS A 27 25.16 19.38 27.46
N GLU A 28 25.08 18.24 28.16
CA GLU A 28 24.93 16.90 27.54
C GLU A 28 23.52 16.30 27.76
N LEU A 29 22.60 17.07 28.35
CA LEU A 29 21.17 16.76 28.41
C LEU A 29 20.37 17.89 27.74
N LEU A 30 20.71 18.23 26.51
CA LEU A 30 19.68 18.57 25.54
C LEU A 30 19.07 17.23 25.13
N VAL A 31 18.17 16.73 25.99
CA VAL A 31 17.13 15.81 25.56
C VAL A 31 16.50 16.51 24.36
N ASN A 32 16.66 15.89 23.19
CA ASN A 32 15.90 16.20 21.99
C ASN A 32 14.50 16.60 22.45
N GLU A 33 14.08 17.84 22.20
CA GLU A 33 12.65 18.14 22.13
C GLU A 33 12.15 17.40 20.89
N THR A 34 12.08 16.06 20.98
CA THR A 34 11.50 15.20 19.97
C THR A 34 10.11 15.72 19.76
N LEU A 35 9.84 16.28 18.58
CA LEU A 35 8.50 16.40 18.03
C LEU A 35 7.71 15.16 18.47
N GLN A 36 6.73 15.35 19.35
CA GLN A 36 6.04 14.24 19.98
C GLN A 36 5.22 13.55 18.88
N THR A 37 5.78 12.50 18.30
CA THR A 37 5.12 11.69 17.28
C THR A 37 3.84 11.13 17.88
N ARG A 38 2.71 11.31 17.21
CA ARG A 38 1.39 10.87 17.72
C ARG A 38 1.40 9.37 17.98
N PRO A 39 0.76 8.85 19.03
CA PRO A 39 0.77 7.40 19.30
C PRO A 39 0.00 6.62 18.23
N LEU A 40 0.53 5.45 17.82
CA LEU A 40 -0.19 4.49 16.98
C LEU A 40 -1.33 3.83 17.78
N ARG A 41 -2.56 4.34 17.64
CA ARG A 41 -3.75 3.80 18.32
C ARG A 41 -4.53 2.80 17.47
N THR A 42 -5.29 1.92 18.10
CA THR A 42 -6.19 1.00 17.37
C THR A 42 -7.30 1.79 16.67
N ILE A 43 -7.58 1.46 15.41
CA ILE A 43 -8.67 2.08 14.64
C ILE A 43 -9.90 1.18 14.69
N HIS A 44 -11.06 1.72 15.06
CA HIS A 44 -12.31 0.99 15.10
C HIS A 44 -13.17 1.27 13.85
N LEU A 45 -13.71 0.22 13.26
CA LEU A 45 -14.53 0.25 12.07
C LEU A 45 -15.96 -0.20 12.39
N LYS A 46 -16.93 0.39 11.69
CA LYS A 46 -18.37 0.14 11.93
C LYS A 46 -18.91 -1.10 11.22
N SER A 47 -18.19 -1.58 10.21
CA SER A 47 -18.55 -2.71 9.37
C SER A 47 -17.41 -3.71 9.29
N ARG A 48 -17.72 -4.91 8.79
CA ARG A 48 -16.75 -5.99 8.65
C ARG A 48 -16.43 -6.30 7.19
N PRO A 49 -15.23 -6.78 6.88
CA PRO A 49 -14.93 -7.32 5.56
C PRO A 49 -15.78 -8.54 5.21
N LEU A 50 -15.87 -8.80 3.91
CA LEU A 50 -16.45 -10.02 3.37
C LEU A 50 -15.37 -11.06 3.05
N THR A 51 -14.23 -10.59 2.55
CA THR A 51 -13.11 -11.40 2.07
C THR A 51 -11.89 -11.25 2.98
N SER A 52 -10.97 -12.23 2.88
CA SER A 52 -9.59 -12.11 3.36
C SER A 52 -8.84 -11.05 2.55
N HIS A 53 -7.65 -10.65 3.00
CA HIS A 53 -6.79 -9.64 2.36
C HIS A 53 -7.46 -8.26 2.19
N ALA A 54 -8.34 -7.89 3.12
CA ALA A 54 -9.14 -6.67 3.03
C ALA A 54 -8.44 -5.38 3.51
N ILE A 55 -7.11 -5.41 3.67
CA ILE A 55 -6.28 -4.29 4.11
C ILE A 55 -5.09 -4.13 3.17
N SER A 56 -4.75 -2.89 2.80
CA SER A 56 -3.63 -2.58 1.91
C SER A 56 -3.00 -1.23 2.28
N TRP A 57 -1.68 -1.14 2.19
CA TRP A 57 -0.90 0.03 2.56
C TRP A 57 -0.15 0.58 1.34
N SER A 58 -0.30 1.87 1.05
CA SER A 58 0.36 2.53 -0.07
C SER A 58 1.83 2.85 0.24
N CYS A 59 2.65 3.10 -0.79
CA CYS A 59 4.03 3.56 -0.63
C CYS A 59 4.15 4.95 0.03
N ASP A 60 3.08 5.74 0.04
CA ASP A 60 2.96 7.03 0.74
C ASP A 60 2.55 6.89 2.23
N GLY A 61 2.30 5.67 2.68
CA GLY A 61 1.82 5.41 4.03
C GLY A 61 0.31 5.56 4.21
N GLU A 62 -0.49 5.69 3.14
CA GLU A 62 -1.96 5.64 3.23
C GLU A 62 -2.46 4.22 3.43
N LEU A 63 -3.38 4.04 4.38
CA LEU A 63 -3.94 2.73 4.68
C LEU A 63 -5.38 2.62 4.16
N ALA A 64 -5.67 1.58 3.39
CA ALA A 64 -6.99 1.28 2.86
C ALA A 64 -7.56 -0.01 3.48
N VAL A 65 -8.84 0.00 3.83
CA VAL A 65 -9.58 -1.15 4.34
C VAL A 65 -10.91 -1.31 3.62
N ALA A 66 -11.17 -2.49 3.06
CA ALA A 66 -12.47 -2.84 2.49
C ALA A 66 -13.36 -3.51 3.54
N THR A 67 -14.59 -3.01 3.68
CA THR A 67 -15.67 -3.68 4.40
C THR A 67 -16.77 -4.12 3.44
N ASP A 68 -17.82 -4.74 3.96
CA ASP A 68 -18.98 -5.20 3.20
C ASP A 68 -19.69 -4.12 2.38
N ASP A 69 -19.68 -2.87 2.87
CA ASP A 69 -20.40 -1.75 2.28
C ASP A 69 -19.54 -0.50 1.99
N THR A 70 -18.27 -0.50 2.41
CA THR A 70 -17.44 0.72 2.43
C THR A 70 -15.98 0.43 2.14
N ILE A 71 -15.29 1.32 1.43
CA ILE A 71 -13.82 1.38 1.43
C ILE A 71 -13.38 2.55 2.31
N TYR A 72 -12.72 2.24 3.42
CA TYR A 72 -12.14 3.23 4.34
C TYR A 72 -10.71 3.55 3.92
N ILE A 73 -10.39 4.84 3.75
CA ILE A 73 -9.03 5.31 3.47
C ILE A 73 -8.58 6.22 4.61
N PHE A 74 -7.40 5.92 5.13
CA PHE A 74 -6.76 6.57 6.26
C PHE A 74 -5.50 7.29 5.80
N ILE A 75 -5.47 8.61 5.97
CA ILE A 75 -4.33 9.45 5.62
C ILE A 75 -3.48 9.71 6.85
N PRO A 76 -2.15 9.46 6.77
CA PRO A 76 -1.23 9.86 7.83
C PRO A 76 -1.33 11.35 8.12
N GLU A 77 -1.45 11.68 9.40
CA GLU A 77 -1.27 13.05 9.86
C GLU A 77 0.19 13.24 10.27
N TYR A 78 0.86 14.21 9.63
CA TYR A 78 2.25 14.54 9.93
C TYR A 78 2.34 15.74 10.87
N PRO A 79 3.36 15.82 11.73
CA PRO A 79 3.61 16.98 12.56
C PRO A 79 3.70 18.25 11.71
N ARG A 80 2.98 19.30 12.10
CA ARG A 80 3.08 20.61 11.45
C ARG A 80 4.12 21.42 12.23
N GLY A 81 5.09 22.02 11.54
CA GLY A 81 6.08 22.93 12.14
C GLY A 81 5.48 24.30 12.52
N GLY A 82 4.36 24.32 13.24
CA GLY A 82 3.74 25.53 13.78
C GLY A 82 4.41 25.95 15.08
N GLY A 83 4.56 27.27 15.29
CA GLY A 83 5.12 27.82 16.52
C GLY A 83 4.25 27.53 17.76
N PRO A 84 4.78 27.80 18.96
CA PRO A 84 4.19 27.42 20.26
C PRO A 84 2.80 28.00 20.58
N ASP A 85 2.23 28.84 19.71
CA ASP A 85 0.91 29.47 19.90
C ASP A 85 -0.28 28.64 19.36
N ASP A 86 -0.04 27.55 18.60
CA ASP A 86 -1.10 26.66 18.08
C ASP A 86 -1.32 25.39 18.94
N ALA A 87 -0.52 25.21 20.01
CA ALA A 87 -0.58 24.07 20.92
C ALA A 87 -1.70 24.24 21.97
N GLY A 88 -2.96 24.30 21.51
CA GLY A 88 -4.13 24.32 22.40
C GLY A 88 -4.70 22.91 22.57
N GLU A 89 -4.57 22.33 23.76
CA GLU A 89 -5.37 21.30 24.47
C GLU A 89 -5.90 20.03 23.74
N ASP A 90 -5.77 19.89 22.41
CA ASP A 90 -6.36 18.81 21.60
C ASP A 90 -5.34 17.75 21.10
N GLU A 91 -4.03 17.91 21.36
CA GLU A 91 -3.00 16.98 20.85
C GLU A 91 -3.14 15.54 21.39
N GLU A 92 -3.62 15.34 22.63
CA GLU A 92 -3.81 13.99 23.21
C GLU A 92 -4.95 13.18 22.57
N LEU A 93 -5.87 13.84 21.85
CA LEU A 93 -7.02 13.23 21.17
C LEU A 93 -6.81 13.02 19.67
N GLN A 94 -5.74 13.57 19.09
CA GLN A 94 -5.52 13.52 17.65
C GLN A 94 -4.95 12.14 17.22
N SER A 95 -5.68 11.49 16.31
CA SER A 95 -5.35 10.18 15.74
C SER A 95 -4.09 10.23 14.86
N GLN A 96 -3.34 9.13 14.75
CA GLN A 96 -2.22 9.01 13.80
C GLN A 96 -2.68 9.06 12.32
N PHE A 97 -3.97 8.80 12.08
CA PHE A 97 -4.60 8.91 10.77
C PHE A 97 -5.87 9.75 10.83
N SER A 98 -6.10 10.56 9.80
CA SER A 98 -7.42 11.11 9.51
C SER A 98 -8.21 10.10 8.66
N LEU A 99 -9.37 9.65 9.15
CA LEU A 99 -10.34 8.94 8.31
C LEU A 99 -11.02 9.95 7.41
N SER A 100 -11.00 9.69 6.11
CA SER A 100 -11.06 10.82 5.20
C SER A 100 -11.82 10.50 3.90
N TYR A 101 -11.93 9.22 3.52
CA TYR A 101 -12.91 8.77 2.52
C TYR A 101 -13.59 7.46 2.87
N ARG A 102 -14.88 7.41 2.52
CA ARG A 102 -15.75 6.24 2.56
C ARG A 102 -16.35 6.07 1.18
N ALA A 103 -15.67 5.32 0.33
CA ALA A 103 -16.24 4.93 -0.95
C ALA A 103 -17.39 3.95 -0.70
N SER A 104 -18.41 3.95 -1.56
CA SER A 104 -19.32 2.81 -1.62
C SER A 104 -18.51 1.54 -1.90
N GLY A 105 -18.60 0.55 -1.01
CA GLY A 105 -18.10 -0.80 -1.26
C GLY A 105 -18.94 -1.56 -2.31
N LEU A 106 -20.01 -0.91 -2.80
CA LEU A 106 -20.88 -1.38 -3.87
C LEU A 106 -20.70 -0.45 -5.08
N ILE A 107 -19.76 -0.77 -5.97
CA ILE A 107 -19.50 0.01 -7.19
C ILE A 107 -20.24 -0.64 -8.36
N ARG A 108 -21.30 0.01 -8.83
CA ARG A 108 -22.04 -0.45 -10.01
C ARG A 108 -21.27 -0.10 -11.28
N PRO A 109 -21.21 -1.01 -12.28
CA PRO A 109 -20.65 -0.67 -13.58
C PRO A 109 -21.53 0.38 -14.26
N ASP A 110 -20.92 1.52 -14.59
CA ASP A 110 -21.54 2.60 -15.34
C ASP A 110 -20.58 2.99 -16.48
N PRO A 111 -20.98 2.88 -17.76
CA PRO A 111 -20.14 3.26 -18.90
C PRO A 111 -19.57 4.69 -18.80
N THR A 112 -20.26 5.60 -18.09
CA THR A 112 -19.80 6.98 -17.89
C THR A 112 -18.53 7.08 -17.07
N ILE A 113 -18.15 6.04 -16.30
CA ILE A 113 -16.87 5.97 -15.58
C ILE A 113 -15.69 6.19 -16.55
N ASN A 114 -15.74 5.61 -17.75
CA ASN A 114 -14.69 5.74 -18.76
C ASN A 114 -15.01 6.80 -19.82
N ALA A 115 -16.04 7.63 -19.64
CA ALA A 115 -16.41 8.64 -20.64
C ALA A 115 -15.28 9.64 -20.91
N GLN A 116 -14.51 10.04 -19.88
CA GLN A 116 -13.35 10.92 -20.06
C GLN A 116 -12.23 10.24 -20.84
N LEU A 117 -11.93 8.97 -20.53
CA LEU A 117 -10.92 8.17 -21.25
C LEU A 117 -11.26 8.08 -22.75
N CYS A 118 -12.52 7.81 -23.08
CA CYS A 118 -13.01 7.82 -24.47
C CYS A 118 -13.02 9.22 -25.09
N SER A 119 -13.40 10.25 -24.34
CA SER A 119 -13.38 11.64 -24.79
C SER A 119 -11.98 12.09 -25.23
N PHE A 120 -10.93 11.72 -24.51
CA PHE A 120 -9.54 12.03 -24.88
C PHE A 120 -9.06 11.33 -26.16
N SER A 121 -9.83 10.33 -26.62
CA SER A 121 -9.65 9.65 -27.90
C SER A 121 -10.65 10.13 -28.97
N GLY A 122 -11.41 11.21 -28.71
CA GLY A 122 -12.40 11.77 -29.62
C GLY A 122 -13.74 11.02 -29.64
N ILE A 123 -13.98 10.11 -28.70
CA ILE A 123 -15.12 9.19 -28.70
C ILE A 123 -16.14 9.63 -27.66
N ARG A 124 -17.43 9.65 -28.04
CA ARG A 124 -18.53 9.93 -27.11
C ARG A 124 -19.17 8.64 -26.62
N VAL A 125 -19.11 8.42 -25.31
CA VAL A 125 -19.79 7.31 -24.64
C VAL A 125 -21.19 7.78 -24.21
N ALA A 126 -22.22 7.03 -24.61
CA ALA A 126 -23.57 7.24 -24.10
C ALA A 126 -23.71 6.67 -22.68
N GLY A 127 -24.39 7.41 -21.81
CA GLY A 127 -24.76 6.90 -20.49
C GLY A 127 -25.82 5.79 -20.56
N PRO A 128 -26.05 5.06 -19.46
CA PRO A 128 -27.10 4.06 -19.39
C PRO A 128 -28.49 4.69 -19.65
N PRO A 129 -29.45 3.96 -20.25
CA PRO A 129 -30.80 4.47 -20.49
C PRO A 129 -31.48 4.87 -19.17
N ALA A 130 -32.14 6.03 -19.17
CA ALA A 130 -32.69 6.66 -17.96
C ALA A 130 -33.76 5.86 -17.20
N ASN A 131 -34.28 4.76 -17.76
CA ASN A 131 -35.40 3.98 -17.20
C ASN A 131 -35.03 2.54 -16.80
N ASP A 132 -33.75 2.16 -16.82
CA ASP A 132 -33.35 0.76 -16.60
C ASP A 132 -32.57 0.61 -15.28
N GLU A 133 -33.28 0.43 -14.16
CA GLU A 133 -32.66 0.19 -12.84
C GLU A 133 -31.82 -1.10 -12.80
N ASN A 134 -31.97 -1.98 -13.80
CA ASN A 134 -31.27 -3.26 -13.96
C ASN A 134 -30.37 -3.29 -15.22
N TRP A 135 -29.81 -2.15 -15.64
CA TRP A 135 -29.00 -2.03 -16.86
C TRP A 135 -27.80 -3.00 -16.96
N PHE A 136 -27.27 -3.51 -15.85
CA PHE A 136 -26.12 -4.40 -15.87
C PHE A 136 -26.53 -5.89 -15.90
N PRO A 137 -26.40 -6.59 -17.04
CA PRO A 137 -26.79 -7.99 -17.17
C PRO A 137 -25.78 -8.99 -16.59
N GLY A 138 -24.63 -8.51 -16.09
CA GLY A 138 -23.46 -9.34 -15.77
C GLY A 138 -22.51 -9.51 -16.96
N VAL A 139 -21.33 -10.06 -16.69
CA VAL A 139 -20.26 -10.36 -17.68
C VAL A 139 -19.61 -11.70 -17.41
N GLY A 140 -19.02 -12.31 -18.42
CA GLY A 140 -18.29 -13.58 -18.30
C GLY A 140 -19.11 -14.84 -18.59
N ASN A 141 -18.42 -15.97 -18.68
CA ASN A 141 -18.86 -17.25 -19.24
C ASN A 141 -19.38 -18.27 -18.20
N GLY A 142 -19.32 -17.97 -16.90
CA GLY A 142 -19.67 -18.94 -15.83
C GLY A 142 -21.13 -18.87 -15.33
N LEU A 143 -21.65 -19.95 -14.75
CA LEU A 143 -23.04 -20.02 -14.25
C LEU A 143 -23.36 -18.99 -13.14
N VAL A 144 -22.36 -18.60 -12.34
CA VAL A 144 -22.49 -17.64 -11.23
C VAL A 144 -22.36 -16.18 -11.69
N THR A 145 -21.92 -15.95 -12.94
CA THR A 145 -21.59 -14.60 -13.43
C THR A 145 -22.81 -13.69 -13.58
N GLY A 146 -24.00 -14.25 -13.85
CA GLY A 146 -25.25 -13.48 -13.90
C GLY A 146 -25.79 -13.06 -12.52
N SER A 147 -25.66 -13.91 -11.49
CA SER A 147 -26.25 -13.63 -10.16
C SER A 147 -25.32 -12.82 -9.24
N GLY A 148 -24.01 -13.10 -9.25
CA GLY A 148 -23.01 -12.40 -8.42
C GLY A 148 -22.67 -10.98 -8.88
N ALA A 149 -22.98 -10.68 -10.15
CA ALA A 149 -22.91 -9.35 -10.75
C ALA A 149 -23.76 -8.30 -10.02
N SER A 150 -24.89 -8.70 -9.43
CA SER A 150 -25.82 -7.78 -8.76
C SER A 150 -25.29 -7.21 -7.44
N ILE A 151 -24.34 -7.90 -6.80
CA ILE A 151 -23.90 -7.58 -5.44
C ILE A 151 -22.81 -6.49 -5.44
N CYS A 152 -21.97 -6.41 -6.49
CA CYS A 152 -20.95 -5.35 -6.68
C CYS A 152 -19.99 -5.10 -5.50
N GLN A 153 -19.75 -6.10 -4.64
CA GLN A 153 -18.95 -5.97 -3.42
C GLN A 153 -17.45 -5.99 -3.71
N ILE A 154 -16.64 -5.28 -2.92
CA ILE A 154 -15.18 -5.31 -3.06
C ILE A 154 -14.60 -6.64 -2.57
N VAL A 155 -13.71 -7.21 -3.38
CA VAL A 155 -13.06 -8.50 -3.16
C VAL A 155 -11.56 -8.34 -2.89
N ARG A 156 -10.89 -7.41 -3.59
CA ARG A 156 -9.46 -7.11 -3.45
C ARG A 156 -9.21 -5.60 -3.51
N LEU A 157 -8.25 -5.14 -2.72
CA LEU A 157 -7.67 -3.80 -2.79
C LEU A 157 -6.16 -3.88 -3.06
N GLU A 158 -5.66 -3.03 -3.94
CA GLU A 158 -4.23 -2.88 -4.19
C GLU A 158 -3.93 -1.43 -4.60
N TRP A 159 -2.90 -0.84 -3.98
CA TRP A 159 -2.39 0.46 -4.41
C TRP A 159 -1.53 0.30 -5.65
N SER A 160 -1.63 1.25 -6.58
CA SER A 160 -0.69 1.33 -7.70
C SER A 160 0.72 1.66 -7.21
N PRO A 161 1.74 1.50 -8.07
CA PRO A 161 3.02 2.14 -7.87
C PRO A 161 2.86 3.65 -7.80
N ASN A 162 3.92 4.33 -7.36
CA ASN A 162 3.93 5.77 -7.32
C ASN A 162 3.82 6.37 -8.74
N GLY A 163 3.31 7.59 -8.85
CA GLY A 163 3.34 8.37 -10.08
C GLY A 163 2.06 8.39 -10.92
N LEU A 164 0.97 7.72 -10.50
CA LEU A 164 -0.26 7.63 -11.30
C LEU A 164 -1.38 8.58 -10.85
N GLY A 165 -1.28 9.21 -9.70
CA GLY A 165 -2.31 10.09 -9.14
C GLY A 165 -1.95 11.56 -9.23
N CYS A 166 -2.88 12.41 -8.77
CA CYS A 166 -2.62 13.83 -8.49
C CYS A 166 -1.34 13.99 -7.65
N ASN A 167 -0.48 14.95 -7.99
CA ASN A 167 0.86 15.13 -7.38
C ASN A 167 1.75 13.87 -7.45
N LEU A 168 1.60 13.05 -8.51
CA LEU A 168 2.35 11.80 -8.70
C LEU A 168 2.15 10.76 -7.58
N ARG A 169 1.04 10.82 -6.85
CA ARG A 169 0.75 9.88 -5.75
C ARG A 169 0.30 8.51 -6.26
N PRO A 170 0.32 7.43 -5.46
CA PRO A 170 -0.35 6.19 -5.85
C PRO A 170 -1.87 6.36 -5.87
N ILE A 171 -2.55 5.59 -6.72
CA ILE A 171 -4.02 5.47 -6.75
C ILE A 171 -4.45 4.13 -6.15
N LEU A 172 -5.65 4.07 -5.59
CA LEU A 172 -6.20 2.84 -5.03
C LEU A 172 -6.99 2.10 -6.10
N THR A 173 -6.72 0.82 -6.30
CA THR A 173 -7.48 -0.02 -7.24
C THR A 173 -8.28 -1.07 -6.48
N ALA A 174 -9.54 -1.25 -6.87
CA ALA A 174 -10.47 -2.18 -6.23
C ALA A 174 -11.09 -3.15 -7.25
N LEU A 175 -11.02 -4.45 -6.98
CA LEU A 175 -11.76 -5.47 -7.73
C LEU A 175 -13.09 -5.74 -7.03
N SER A 176 -14.18 -5.80 -7.80
CA SER A 176 -15.49 -6.13 -7.26
C SER A 176 -16.05 -7.47 -7.75
N THR A 177 -17.08 -7.99 -7.07
CA THR A 177 -17.71 -9.30 -7.39
C THR A 177 -18.31 -9.35 -8.80
N ASN A 178 -18.61 -8.20 -9.41
CA ASN A 178 -19.11 -8.11 -10.78
C ASN A 178 -18.03 -8.30 -11.86
N GLY A 179 -16.76 -8.44 -11.46
CA GLY A 179 -15.62 -8.60 -12.37
C GLY A 179 -15.08 -7.30 -12.95
N GLY A 180 -15.48 -6.15 -12.39
CA GLY A 180 -14.94 -4.84 -12.68
C GLY A 180 -13.77 -4.49 -11.76
N VAL A 181 -12.73 -3.90 -12.35
CA VAL A 181 -11.62 -3.28 -11.63
C VAL A 181 -11.80 -1.77 -11.72
N TYR A 182 -11.75 -1.07 -10.58
CA TYR A 182 -11.99 0.37 -10.48
C TYR A 182 -10.80 1.07 -9.85
N ALA A 183 -10.29 2.10 -10.52
CA ALA A 183 -9.28 3.00 -9.98
C ALA A 183 -9.95 4.16 -9.25
N LEU A 184 -9.50 4.42 -8.03
CA LEU A 184 -9.98 5.46 -7.14
C LEU A 184 -8.81 6.39 -6.79
N GLY A 185 -9.05 7.69 -6.83
CA GLY A 185 -8.05 8.68 -6.44
C GLY A 185 -8.57 10.10 -6.58
N GLU A 186 -7.69 11.08 -6.33
CA GLU A 186 -8.00 12.50 -6.48
C GLU A 186 -8.21 12.85 -7.95
N HIS A 187 -9.39 13.40 -8.26
CA HIS A 187 -9.70 13.94 -9.56
C HIS A 187 -9.06 15.32 -9.74
N ILE A 188 -8.28 15.48 -10.80
CA ILE A 188 -7.61 16.74 -11.15
C ILE A 188 -8.60 17.58 -11.99
N ASP A 189 -9.16 18.64 -11.40
CA ASP A 189 -9.94 19.65 -12.13
C ASP A 189 -9.22 21.00 -12.05
N MET A 190 -8.66 21.44 -13.19
CA MET A 190 -7.89 22.68 -13.31
C MET A 190 -8.71 23.97 -13.08
N GLN A 191 -10.04 23.94 -13.27
CA GLN A 191 -10.89 25.12 -13.06
C GLN A 191 -11.21 25.35 -11.57
N SER A 192 -11.23 24.28 -10.79
CA SER A 192 -11.45 24.31 -9.33
C SER A 192 -10.17 24.63 -8.53
N THR A 193 -9.00 24.54 -9.18
CA THR A 193 -7.64 24.68 -8.60
C THR A 193 -7.33 26.10 -8.13
N MET A 194 -8.02 27.12 -8.65
CA MET A 194 -7.83 28.51 -8.22
C MET A 194 -8.44 28.82 -6.83
N VAL A 195 -9.28 27.95 -6.26
CA VAL A 195 -10.10 28.29 -5.08
C VAL A 195 -9.77 27.45 -3.83
N ALA A 196 -9.04 26.34 -3.93
CA ALA A 196 -8.70 25.51 -2.78
C ALA A 196 -7.19 25.24 -2.71
N GLY A 197 -6.54 25.69 -1.64
CA GLY A 197 -5.12 25.45 -1.42
C GLY A 197 -4.80 23.95 -1.32
N MET A 198 -4.24 23.36 -2.38
CA MET A 198 -3.79 21.95 -2.43
C MET A 198 -2.54 21.68 -1.56
N ARG A 199 -2.33 22.50 -0.52
CA ARG A 199 -1.42 22.20 0.58
C ARG A 199 -2.05 21.21 1.56
N THR A 200 -3.38 21.13 1.61
CA THR A 200 -4.10 20.21 2.51
C THR A 200 -4.54 18.95 1.78
N ARG A 201 -4.06 17.79 2.25
CA ARG A 201 -4.58 16.47 1.86
C ARG A 201 -6.10 16.46 2.08
N SER A 202 -6.90 16.20 1.03
CA SER A 202 -8.36 16.33 1.09
C SER A 202 -9.06 15.38 0.13
N PHE A 203 -10.07 14.68 0.62
CA PHE A 203 -10.87 13.75 -0.19
C PHE A 203 -12.06 14.40 -0.89
N LYS A 204 -12.21 15.73 -0.83
CA LYS A 204 -13.29 16.42 -1.56
C LYS A 204 -13.25 16.13 -3.07
N ALA A 205 -12.08 15.79 -3.62
CA ALA A 205 -11.88 15.50 -5.02
C ALA A 205 -11.77 14.00 -5.34
N TRP A 206 -11.86 13.09 -4.35
CA TRP A 206 -11.73 11.65 -4.62
C TRP A 206 -12.92 11.10 -5.40
N LYS A 207 -12.65 10.42 -6.52
CA LYS A 207 -13.65 9.83 -7.41
C LYS A 207 -13.14 8.52 -8.00
N THR A 208 -14.05 7.78 -8.64
CA THR A 208 -13.66 6.74 -9.60
C THR A 208 -13.04 7.42 -10.81
N LEU A 209 -11.77 7.12 -11.10
CA LEU A 209 -10.99 7.72 -12.16
C LEU A 209 -11.22 7.02 -13.50
N TRP A 210 -11.24 5.69 -13.47
CA TRP A 210 -11.47 4.80 -14.61
C TRP A 210 -11.76 3.38 -14.11
N GLY A 211 -12.18 2.48 -15.01
CA GLY A 211 -12.30 1.06 -14.70
C GLY A 211 -12.10 0.14 -15.91
N LEU A 212 -11.99 -1.16 -15.62
CA LEU A 212 -11.81 -2.24 -16.61
C LEU A 212 -12.79 -3.39 -16.34
N GLY A 213 -13.13 -4.15 -17.39
CA GLY A 213 -14.10 -5.24 -17.31
C GLY A 213 -15.54 -4.75 -17.13
N ALA A 214 -16.46 -5.67 -16.86
CA ALA A 214 -17.85 -5.34 -16.50
C ALA A 214 -18.58 -4.39 -17.49
N GLN A 215 -18.39 -4.61 -18.80
CA GLN A 215 -18.92 -3.79 -19.90
C GLN A 215 -18.44 -2.33 -19.93
N LEU A 216 -17.40 -1.98 -19.19
CA LEU A 216 -16.84 -0.64 -19.26
C LEU A 216 -16.18 -0.41 -20.64
N PRO A 217 -16.45 0.73 -21.29
CA PRO A 217 -15.88 1.03 -22.60
C PRO A 217 -14.40 1.38 -22.47
N LEU A 218 -13.57 0.84 -23.35
CA LEU A 218 -12.15 1.14 -23.45
C LEU A 218 -11.83 1.61 -24.88
N PRO A 219 -11.11 2.73 -25.07
CA PRO A 219 -10.70 3.16 -26.40
C PRO A 219 -9.90 2.07 -27.12
N ASP A 220 -10.29 1.82 -28.36
CA ASP A 220 -9.68 0.83 -29.23
C ASP A 220 -9.79 1.30 -30.68
N ALA A 221 -8.68 1.80 -31.21
CA ALA A 221 -8.60 2.33 -32.57
C ALA A 221 -8.81 1.25 -33.65
N SER A 222 -8.80 -0.04 -33.29
CA SER A 222 -9.07 -1.14 -34.22
C SER A 222 -10.56 -1.42 -34.43
N VAL A 223 -11.43 -0.85 -33.60
CA VAL A 223 -12.89 -1.03 -33.65
C VAL A 223 -13.55 0.14 -34.38
N GLU A 224 -14.61 -0.12 -35.15
CA GLU A 224 -15.33 0.89 -35.96
C GLU A 224 -15.86 2.06 -35.13
N ASP A 225 -16.45 1.79 -33.95
CA ASP A 225 -16.95 2.81 -33.03
C ASP A 225 -15.84 3.52 -32.23
N GLY A 226 -14.58 3.10 -32.41
CA GLY A 226 -13.40 3.64 -31.72
C GLY A 226 -13.21 3.13 -30.29
N PHE A 227 -14.14 2.37 -29.73
CA PHE A 227 -14.02 1.76 -28.41
C PHE A 227 -14.60 0.33 -28.40
N ARG A 228 -14.07 -0.50 -27.50
CA ARG A 228 -14.61 -1.83 -27.21
C ARG A 228 -15.28 -1.84 -25.84
N ASN A 229 -16.42 -2.51 -25.72
CA ASN A 229 -17.01 -2.82 -24.41
C ASN A 229 -16.32 -4.05 -23.83
N MET A 230 -15.73 -3.92 -22.65
CA MET A 230 -15.03 -5.03 -22.01
C MET A 230 -16.02 -6.03 -21.38
N ASN A 231 -16.41 -7.04 -22.16
CA ASN A 231 -17.34 -8.10 -21.73
C ASN A 231 -16.70 -9.17 -20.83
N GLU A 232 -15.44 -8.98 -20.43
CA GLU A 232 -14.68 -9.88 -19.57
C GLU A 232 -15.07 -9.73 -18.10
N ARG A 233 -15.10 -10.84 -17.37
CA ARG A 233 -15.17 -10.83 -15.91
C ARG A 233 -13.77 -10.98 -15.35
N ILE A 234 -13.21 -9.89 -14.84
CA ILE A 234 -11.90 -9.94 -14.19
C ILE A 234 -12.01 -10.69 -12.87
N GLN A 235 -11.14 -11.69 -12.66
CA GLN A 235 -11.12 -12.50 -11.45
C GLN A 235 -10.00 -12.10 -10.50
N SER A 236 -8.87 -11.63 -11.03
CA SER A 236 -7.72 -11.16 -10.27
C SER A 236 -6.97 -10.09 -11.04
N PHE A 237 -6.24 -9.22 -10.33
CA PHE A 237 -5.33 -8.24 -10.91
C PHE A 237 -4.14 -7.99 -9.99
N SER A 238 -3.04 -7.49 -10.56
CA SER A 238 -1.87 -7.02 -9.81
C SER A 238 -1.09 -5.97 -10.59
N TRP A 239 -0.56 -4.98 -9.86
CA TRP A 239 0.32 -3.96 -10.39
C TRP A 239 1.77 -4.46 -10.48
N ALA A 240 2.44 -4.13 -11.57
CA ALA A 240 3.90 -4.27 -11.65
C ALA A 240 4.58 -3.26 -10.72
N LYS A 241 5.83 -3.52 -10.33
CA LYS A 241 6.61 -2.58 -9.51
C LYS A 241 6.85 -1.26 -10.23
N GLU A 242 7.24 -0.22 -9.49
CA GLU A 242 7.44 1.12 -10.05
C GLU A 242 8.45 1.10 -11.21
N LEU A 243 8.02 1.66 -12.34
CA LEU A 243 8.86 1.80 -13.54
C LEU A 243 9.42 3.22 -13.61
N ALA A 244 8.51 4.19 -13.62
CA ALA A 244 8.81 5.62 -13.64
C ALA A 244 7.51 6.42 -13.45
N PRO A 245 7.60 7.72 -13.12
CA PRO A 245 6.45 8.58 -12.94
C PRO A 245 5.51 8.57 -14.16
N GLY A 246 4.20 8.49 -13.90
CA GLY A 246 3.14 8.50 -14.90
C GLY A 246 3.05 7.26 -15.78
N ARG A 247 3.79 6.18 -15.47
CA ARG A 247 3.87 4.96 -16.29
C ARG A 247 3.84 3.71 -15.41
N ALA A 248 2.86 2.84 -15.62
CA ALA A 248 2.76 1.57 -14.93
C ALA A 248 2.22 0.46 -15.82
N LEU A 249 2.60 -0.78 -15.51
CA LEU A 249 1.94 -1.97 -16.05
C LEU A 249 1.03 -2.57 -14.99
N MET A 250 -0.12 -3.09 -15.42
CA MET A 250 -1.03 -3.87 -14.61
C MET A 250 -1.37 -5.15 -15.37
N ALA A 251 -1.41 -6.29 -14.67
CA ALA A 251 -1.94 -7.53 -15.24
C ALA A 251 -3.29 -7.84 -14.63
N TYR A 252 -4.18 -8.45 -15.41
CA TYR A 252 -5.40 -9.06 -14.89
C TYR A 252 -5.65 -10.42 -15.52
N CYS A 253 -6.33 -11.29 -14.77
CA CYS A 253 -6.81 -12.60 -15.24
C CYS A 253 -8.32 -12.52 -15.39
N ASN A 254 -8.83 -12.89 -16.57
CA ASN A 254 -10.26 -12.97 -16.82
C ASN A 254 -10.81 -14.36 -16.47
N ASP A 255 -12.11 -14.54 -16.63
CA ASP A 255 -12.82 -15.79 -16.38
C ASP A 255 -12.75 -16.81 -17.52
N ALA A 256 -12.10 -16.46 -18.63
CA ALA A 256 -11.61 -17.39 -19.64
C ALA A 256 -10.19 -17.89 -19.34
N GLU A 257 -9.64 -17.54 -18.16
CA GLU A 257 -8.29 -17.88 -17.71
C GLU A 257 -7.19 -17.34 -18.64
N GLU A 258 -7.46 -16.22 -19.32
CA GLU A 258 -6.45 -15.46 -20.05
C GLU A 258 -5.87 -14.36 -19.15
N VAL A 259 -4.58 -14.13 -19.30
CA VAL A 259 -3.88 -13.05 -18.60
C VAL A 259 -3.59 -11.93 -19.59
N ALA A 260 -4.18 -10.77 -19.35
CA ALA A 260 -3.97 -9.56 -20.12
C ALA A 260 -3.02 -8.61 -19.39
N ILE A 261 -2.18 -7.90 -20.14
CA ILE A 261 -1.24 -6.90 -19.66
C ILE A 261 -1.70 -5.54 -20.18
N MET A 262 -1.91 -4.62 -19.25
CA MET A 262 -2.37 -3.26 -19.51
C MET A 262 -1.24 -2.27 -19.26
N SER A 263 -0.99 -1.38 -20.21
CA SER A 263 -0.25 -0.15 -19.95
C SER A 263 -1.19 0.90 -19.40
N VAL A 264 -0.82 1.51 -18.27
CA VAL A 264 -1.55 2.61 -17.64
C VAL A 264 -0.62 3.81 -17.57
N GLN A 265 -1.06 4.92 -18.15
CA GLN A 265 -0.28 6.16 -18.19
C GLN A 265 -1.11 7.36 -17.72
N LEU A 266 -0.43 8.28 -17.03
CA LEU A 266 -0.94 9.59 -16.67
C LEU A 266 0.04 10.66 -17.17
N PHE A 267 -0.41 11.55 -18.05
CA PHE A 267 0.48 12.55 -18.65
C PHE A 267 -0.23 13.84 -19.08
N PRO A 268 0.49 14.98 -19.08
CA PRO A 268 -0.04 16.23 -19.59
C PRO A 268 -0.12 16.19 -21.12
N ARG A 269 -1.19 16.78 -21.68
CA ARG A 269 -1.38 17.02 -23.11
C ARG A 269 -1.94 18.43 -23.30
N PRO A 270 -1.50 19.20 -24.31
CA PRO A 270 -2.10 20.47 -24.62
C PRO A 270 -3.60 20.33 -24.92
N ARG A 271 -4.43 21.12 -24.25
CA ARG A 271 -5.88 21.08 -24.42
C ARG A 271 -6.28 21.51 -25.83
N GLU A 272 -7.17 20.76 -26.46
CA GLU A 272 -7.71 21.12 -27.77
C GLU A 272 -8.41 22.48 -27.71
N GLY A 273 -7.95 23.42 -28.55
CA GLY A 273 -8.49 24.79 -28.63
C GLY A 273 -7.81 25.82 -27.72
N GLU A 274 -7.08 25.39 -26.68
CA GLU A 274 -6.33 26.25 -25.75
C GLU A 274 -4.94 25.65 -25.46
N PRO A 275 -4.02 25.65 -26.45
CA PRO A 275 -2.72 24.96 -26.36
C PRO A 275 -1.75 25.56 -25.33
N SER A 276 -2.11 26.65 -24.67
CA SER A 276 -1.38 27.21 -23.52
C SER A 276 -1.74 26.55 -22.19
N ILE A 277 -2.71 25.66 -22.17
CA ILE A 277 -3.17 24.95 -20.97
C ILE A 277 -3.00 23.45 -21.23
N ASP A 278 -2.18 22.80 -20.42
CA ASP A 278 -2.07 21.34 -20.44
C ASP A 278 -3.18 20.70 -19.60
N GLU A 279 -3.90 19.76 -20.20
CA GLU A 279 -4.81 18.86 -19.49
C GLU A 279 -4.09 17.55 -19.15
N THR A 280 -4.27 17.08 -17.92
CA THR A 280 -3.75 15.77 -17.53
C THR A 280 -4.70 14.68 -17.99
N ILE A 281 -4.19 13.73 -18.79
CA ILE A 281 -5.00 12.67 -19.39
C ILE A 281 -4.53 11.27 -18.97
N TRP A 282 -5.47 10.34 -18.96
CA TRP A 282 -5.22 8.91 -18.80
C TRP A 282 -5.13 8.24 -20.17
N ASP A 283 -4.15 7.35 -20.34
CA ASP A 283 -4.08 6.41 -21.47
C ASP A 283 -3.97 4.98 -20.92
N ILE A 284 -4.97 4.15 -21.25
CA ILE A 284 -5.11 2.79 -20.74
C ILE A 284 -5.34 1.87 -21.91
N ARG A 285 -4.40 0.94 -22.13
CA ARG A 285 -4.37 0.10 -23.34
C ARG A 285 -3.87 -1.29 -23.01
N GLU A 286 -4.43 -2.29 -23.69
CA GLU A 286 -3.90 -3.65 -23.67
C GLU A 286 -2.63 -3.69 -24.54
N VAL A 287 -1.53 -4.16 -23.97
CA VAL A 287 -0.23 -4.27 -24.63
C VAL A 287 0.23 -5.70 -24.84
N GLY A 288 -0.53 -6.66 -24.32
CA GLY A 288 -0.36 -8.07 -24.66
C GLY A 288 -1.26 -8.98 -23.84
N ARG A 289 -1.35 -10.24 -24.26
CA ARG A 289 -2.21 -11.26 -23.68
C ARG A 289 -1.61 -12.64 -23.89
N PHE A 290 -1.81 -13.54 -22.92
CA PHE A 290 -1.43 -14.95 -23.06
C PHE A 290 -2.41 -15.89 -22.33
N ASP A 291 -2.34 -17.17 -22.68
CA ASP A 291 -3.14 -18.23 -22.07
C ASP A 291 -2.60 -18.59 -20.67
N GLY A 292 -3.42 -18.33 -19.65
CA GLY A 292 -3.13 -18.55 -18.23
C GLY A 292 -3.77 -19.80 -17.65
N ARG A 293 -4.38 -20.69 -18.45
CA ARG A 293 -5.04 -21.93 -17.99
C ARG A 293 -4.11 -22.94 -17.32
N GLY A 294 -2.80 -22.75 -17.46
CA GLY A 294 -1.79 -23.69 -16.99
C GLY A 294 -1.79 -24.98 -17.81
N LYS A 295 -1.33 -26.08 -17.21
CA LYS A 295 -1.15 -27.37 -17.90
C LYS A 295 -2.16 -28.43 -17.50
N HIS A 296 -2.96 -28.18 -16.46
CA HIS A 296 -4.02 -29.08 -16.02
C HIS A 296 -5.32 -28.83 -16.77
N THR A 297 -5.27 -28.99 -18.09
CA THR A 297 -6.38 -28.70 -19.01
C THR A 297 -7.10 -29.96 -19.51
N LYS A 298 -6.59 -31.15 -19.19
CA LYS A 298 -7.35 -32.39 -19.39
C LYS A 298 -8.57 -32.36 -18.46
N GLU A 299 -9.69 -32.91 -18.91
CA GLU A 299 -11.01 -32.85 -18.27
C GLU A 299 -11.05 -33.54 -16.88
N ASP A 300 -10.32 -33.01 -15.89
CA ASP A 300 -10.51 -33.29 -14.48
C ASP A 300 -11.91 -32.79 -14.09
N ALA A 301 -12.74 -33.65 -13.47
CA ALA A 301 -14.04 -33.34 -12.85
C ALA A 301 -14.52 -31.90 -13.12
N ILE A 302 -14.99 -31.64 -14.34
CA ILE A 302 -15.46 -30.29 -14.75
C ILE A 302 -16.83 -30.02 -14.11
N ASP A 303 -17.56 -31.10 -13.82
CA ASP A 303 -18.85 -31.05 -13.18
C ASP A 303 -18.70 -30.85 -11.66
N ILE A 304 -19.26 -29.76 -11.14
CA ILE A 304 -19.32 -29.46 -9.71
C ILE A 304 -20.08 -30.51 -8.89
N THR A 305 -20.84 -31.39 -9.54
CA THR A 305 -21.56 -32.51 -8.91
C THR A 305 -20.71 -33.79 -8.83
N ASP A 306 -19.54 -33.81 -9.47
CA ASP A 306 -18.57 -34.88 -9.33
C ASP A 306 -18.05 -34.92 -7.87
N PRO A 307 -18.10 -36.07 -7.17
CA PRO A 307 -17.56 -36.19 -5.83
C PRO A 307 -16.06 -35.88 -5.73
N ASP A 308 -15.32 -36.02 -6.83
CA ASP A 308 -13.89 -35.70 -6.92
C ASP A 308 -13.63 -34.25 -7.36
N TYR A 309 -14.68 -33.43 -7.51
CA TYR A 309 -14.53 -32.00 -7.78
C TYR A 309 -13.81 -31.29 -6.63
N VAL A 310 -12.67 -30.69 -6.94
CA VAL A 310 -11.90 -29.85 -6.00
C VAL A 310 -12.09 -28.39 -6.38
N PRO A 311 -12.66 -27.56 -5.47
CA PRO A 311 -12.75 -26.12 -5.67
C PRO A 311 -11.37 -25.49 -5.89
N HIS A 312 -11.27 -24.61 -6.87
CA HIS A 312 -10.06 -23.86 -7.20
C HIS A 312 -10.41 -22.42 -7.60
N GLY A 313 -9.39 -21.58 -7.72
CA GLY A 313 -9.53 -20.18 -8.09
C GLY A 313 -9.40 -19.23 -6.90
N THR A 314 -9.05 -17.99 -7.22
CA THR A 314 -8.65 -16.98 -6.22
C THR A 314 -8.68 -15.60 -6.88
N SER A 315 -8.96 -14.57 -6.10
CA SER A 315 -8.84 -13.19 -6.56
C SER A 315 -7.42 -12.63 -6.46
N PHE A 316 -6.49 -13.49 -6.07
CA PHE A 316 -5.10 -13.16 -5.72
C PHE A 316 -4.12 -14.00 -6.56
N SER A 317 -4.51 -14.38 -7.78
CA SER A 317 -3.77 -15.32 -8.62
C SER A 317 -2.56 -14.71 -9.29
N LEU A 318 -2.41 -13.38 -9.32
CA LEU A 318 -1.33 -12.67 -10.00
C LEU A 318 -0.45 -11.90 -9.00
N ASP A 319 0.86 -11.93 -9.22
CA ASP A 319 1.83 -11.07 -8.52
C ASP A 319 3.08 -10.88 -9.39
N TRP A 320 3.59 -9.64 -9.45
CA TRP A 320 4.77 -9.28 -10.25
C TRP A 320 6.06 -9.37 -9.44
N SER A 321 7.10 -9.94 -10.03
CA SER A 321 8.45 -9.82 -9.50
C SER A 321 8.95 -8.37 -9.56
N PRO A 322 10.02 -8.03 -8.83
CA PRO A 322 10.77 -6.80 -9.09
C PRO A 322 11.32 -6.75 -10.52
N TRP A 323 11.63 -5.54 -10.98
CA TRP A 323 12.24 -5.30 -12.29
C TRP A 323 13.73 -5.65 -12.27
N PHE A 324 14.14 -6.46 -13.23
CA PHE A 324 15.54 -6.76 -13.53
C PHE A 324 15.99 -5.98 -14.77
N LEU A 325 17.06 -5.19 -14.64
CA LEU A 325 17.63 -4.45 -15.76
C LEU A 325 18.77 -5.28 -16.39
N VAL A 326 18.63 -5.65 -17.65
CA VAL A 326 19.64 -6.41 -18.41
C VAL A 326 19.73 -5.89 -19.82
N ASP A 327 20.94 -5.54 -20.28
CA ASP A 327 21.22 -5.06 -21.64
C ASP A 327 20.29 -3.91 -22.12
N GLY A 328 19.94 -2.99 -21.22
CA GLY A 328 19.03 -1.87 -21.51
C GLY A 328 17.55 -2.25 -21.61
N LYS A 329 17.20 -3.51 -21.35
CA LYS A 329 15.82 -4.00 -21.26
C LYS A 329 15.39 -4.15 -19.81
N ARG A 330 14.11 -3.88 -19.55
CA ARG A 330 13.50 -4.12 -18.23
C ARG A 330 12.70 -5.40 -18.30
N VAL A 331 13.05 -6.37 -17.46
CA VAL A 331 12.46 -7.70 -17.42
C VAL A 331 11.78 -7.91 -16.07
N ALA A 332 10.55 -8.39 -16.07
CA ALA A 332 9.87 -8.89 -14.89
C ALA A 332 9.29 -10.28 -15.16
N ILE A 333 9.01 -11.01 -14.10
CA ILE A 333 8.34 -12.31 -14.13
C ILE A 333 6.97 -12.12 -13.50
N LEU A 334 5.93 -12.34 -14.30
CA LEU A 334 4.56 -12.40 -13.83
C LEU A 334 4.27 -13.83 -13.38
N ALA A 335 4.05 -14.01 -12.08
CA ALA A 335 3.57 -15.27 -11.54
C ALA A 335 2.05 -15.32 -11.64
N TYR A 336 1.50 -16.46 -12.07
CA TYR A 336 0.07 -16.68 -12.13
C TYR A 336 -0.33 -18.05 -11.56
N LEU A 337 -1.49 -18.10 -10.91
CA LEU A 337 -2.11 -19.33 -10.40
C LEU A 337 -3.23 -19.79 -11.33
N ALA A 338 -3.17 -21.05 -11.72
CA ALA A 338 -4.21 -21.79 -12.41
C ALA A 338 -4.59 -23.03 -11.60
N LYS A 339 -5.43 -23.93 -12.13
CA LYS A 339 -5.86 -25.16 -11.44
C LYS A 339 -4.66 -26.01 -11.03
N ASN A 340 -4.30 -25.97 -9.74
CA ASN A 340 -3.14 -26.68 -9.16
C ASN A 340 -1.80 -26.46 -9.90
N TYR A 341 -1.64 -25.30 -10.53
CA TYR A 341 -0.49 -24.97 -11.35
C TYR A 341 -0.05 -23.54 -11.10
N VAL A 342 1.26 -23.34 -10.91
CA VAL A 342 1.89 -22.04 -10.79
C VAL A 342 2.78 -21.82 -12.00
N GLY A 343 2.45 -20.82 -12.82
CA GLY A 343 3.22 -20.44 -14.00
C GLY A 343 4.03 -19.17 -13.73
N PHE A 344 5.23 -19.10 -14.33
CA PHE A 344 6.12 -17.95 -14.23
C PHE A 344 6.43 -17.44 -15.64
N ARG A 345 5.75 -16.37 -16.06
CA ARG A 345 5.82 -15.82 -17.41
C ARG A 345 6.75 -14.61 -17.46
N ARG A 346 7.74 -14.62 -18.36
CA ARG A 346 8.65 -13.48 -18.55
C ARG A 346 7.99 -12.40 -19.40
N ILE A 347 8.01 -11.17 -18.88
CA ILE A 347 7.53 -9.96 -19.54
C ILE A 347 8.71 -8.99 -19.69
N THR A 348 8.95 -8.52 -20.90
CA THR A 348 10.08 -7.63 -21.22
C THR A 348 9.58 -6.34 -21.82
N ILE A 349 10.01 -5.19 -21.29
CA ILE A 349 9.85 -3.90 -21.95
C ILE A 349 11.11 -3.65 -22.77
N VAL A 350 10.93 -3.47 -24.08
CA VAL A 350 12.01 -3.23 -25.02
C VAL A 350 12.20 -1.72 -25.21
N GLY A 351 13.44 -1.26 -25.02
CA GLY A 351 13.79 0.14 -25.15
C GLY A 351 13.29 1.01 -23.99
N ASP A 352 13.47 2.32 -24.15
CA ASP A 352 12.97 3.30 -23.19
C ASP A 352 11.50 3.61 -23.50
N TRP A 353 10.62 3.28 -22.55
CA TRP A 353 9.21 3.62 -22.65
C TRP A 353 9.00 5.07 -22.27
N GLU A 354 8.89 5.99 -23.24
CA GLU A 354 8.54 7.40 -23.01
C GLU A 354 7.06 7.60 -22.67
N ARG A 355 6.77 8.60 -21.83
CA ARG A 355 5.42 8.90 -21.37
C ARG A 355 4.56 9.40 -22.54
N GLY A 356 3.36 8.83 -22.70
CA GLY A 356 2.45 9.12 -23.81
C GLY A 356 2.70 8.27 -25.06
N GLN A 357 3.77 7.47 -25.08
CA GLN A 357 3.99 6.45 -26.11
C GLN A 357 3.48 5.09 -25.63
N THR A 358 3.10 4.23 -26.57
CA THR A 358 2.75 2.84 -26.27
C THR A 358 4.05 2.05 -26.02
N PRO A 359 4.21 1.36 -24.88
CA PRO A 359 5.40 0.56 -24.63
C PRO A 359 5.45 -0.65 -25.55
N GLN A 360 6.65 -1.01 -26.00
CA GLN A 360 6.88 -2.28 -26.68
C GLN A 360 7.09 -3.37 -25.62
N VAL A 361 6.05 -4.19 -25.42
CA VAL A 361 6.06 -5.30 -24.47
C VAL A 361 6.19 -6.63 -25.20
N GLU A 362 7.21 -7.41 -24.85
CA GLU A 362 7.40 -8.78 -25.30
C GLU A 362 6.99 -9.75 -24.19
N ILE A 363 6.08 -10.67 -24.51
CA ILE A 363 5.63 -11.73 -23.60
C ILE A 363 6.24 -13.04 -24.08
N GLU A 364 6.88 -13.77 -23.18
CA GLU A 364 7.41 -15.09 -23.51
C GLU A 364 6.31 -16.05 -23.98
N GLN A 365 6.58 -16.90 -24.96
CA GLN A 365 5.57 -17.82 -25.47
C GLN A 365 5.23 -18.96 -24.48
N THR A 366 6.20 -19.37 -23.65
CA THR A 366 6.03 -20.39 -22.62
C THR A 366 6.48 -19.87 -21.26
N ASP A 367 6.12 -20.59 -20.20
CA ASP A 367 6.59 -20.25 -18.86
C ASP A 367 8.09 -20.53 -18.73
N MET A 368 8.79 -19.66 -18.02
CA MET A 368 10.20 -19.81 -17.68
C MET A 368 10.41 -21.06 -16.82
N THR A 369 9.53 -21.22 -15.85
CA THR A 369 9.44 -22.39 -14.99
C THR A 369 8.00 -22.53 -14.51
N SER A 370 7.68 -23.67 -13.92
CA SER A 370 6.34 -23.97 -13.44
C SER A 370 6.38 -24.92 -12.27
N ILE A 371 5.38 -24.85 -11.39
CA ILE A 371 5.24 -25.74 -10.24
C ILE A 371 3.82 -26.32 -10.26
N CYS A 372 3.72 -27.65 -10.34
CA CYS A 372 2.45 -28.34 -10.10
C CYS A 372 2.34 -28.60 -8.60
N MET A 373 1.29 -28.08 -7.97
CA MET A 373 1.03 -28.27 -6.54
C MET A 373 -0.45 -28.07 -6.22
N PHE A 374 -0.93 -28.69 -5.14
CA PHE A 374 -2.28 -28.44 -4.65
C PHE A 374 -2.40 -26.99 -4.16
N LEU A 375 -3.28 -26.19 -4.76
CA LEU A 375 -3.48 -24.78 -4.43
C LEU A 375 -4.76 -24.54 -3.63
N SER A 376 -5.87 -25.22 -3.98
CA SER A 376 -7.22 -24.95 -3.45
C SER A 376 -7.70 -23.50 -3.71
N THR A 377 -8.85 -23.13 -3.15
CA THR A 377 -9.39 -21.77 -3.22
C THR A 377 -8.61 -20.79 -2.34
N ASP A 378 -8.53 -19.52 -2.71
CA ASP A 378 -7.87 -18.46 -1.92
C ASP A 378 -6.34 -18.62 -1.81
N ALA A 379 -5.72 -19.47 -2.64
CA ALA A 379 -4.26 -19.48 -2.79
C ALA A 379 -3.77 -18.15 -3.38
N TYR A 380 -2.53 -17.78 -3.10
CA TYR A 380 -1.89 -16.59 -3.67
C TYR A 380 -0.38 -16.69 -3.64
N ILE A 381 0.27 -15.79 -4.38
CA ILE A 381 1.72 -15.70 -4.49
C ILE A 381 2.16 -14.34 -3.96
N LYS A 382 3.31 -14.31 -3.29
CA LYS A 382 4.01 -13.07 -2.95
C LYS A 382 5.49 -13.14 -3.29
N TRP A 383 5.96 -12.18 -4.07
CA TRP A 383 7.39 -11.97 -4.31
C TRP A 383 8.06 -11.21 -3.17
N GLU A 384 9.33 -11.52 -2.96
CA GLU A 384 10.24 -10.62 -2.26
C GLU A 384 10.55 -9.42 -3.14
N ASP A 385 10.58 -8.22 -2.55
CA ASP A 385 10.76 -6.96 -3.28
C ASP A 385 12.24 -6.66 -3.61
N GLN A 386 13.03 -7.71 -3.84
CA GLN A 386 14.46 -7.64 -4.10
C GLN A 386 14.90 -8.76 -5.05
N ILE A 387 15.89 -8.46 -5.90
CA ILE A 387 16.54 -9.45 -6.77
C ILE A 387 17.91 -9.77 -6.18
N VAL A 388 18.20 -11.06 -6.01
CA VAL A 388 19.49 -11.54 -5.54
C VAL A 388 20.25 -12.06 -6.73
N THR A 389 21.35 -11.39 -7.10
CA THR A 389 22.11 -11.62 -8.34
C THR A 389 21.21 -11.55 -9.58
N THR A 390 20.65 -12.67 -10.01
CA THR A 390 19.71 -12.79 -11.14
C THR A 390 18.51 -13.67 -10.78
N MET A 391 18.22 -13.82 -9.49
CA MET A 391 17.16 -14.64 -8.95
C MET A 391 16.14 -13.78 -8.22
N ALA A 392 14.86 -13.95 -8.55
CA ALA A 392 13.76 -13.47 -7.73
C ALA A 392 13.25 -14.62 -6.86
N ARG A 393 12.88 -14.31 -5.62
CA ARG A 393 12.35 -15.29 -4.65
C ARG A 393 10.96 -14.87 -4.21
N GLY A 394 10.19 -15.84 -3.74
CA GLY A 394 8.87 -15.58 -3.20
C GLY A 394 8.32 -16.76 -2.45
N VAL A 395 7.05 -16.64 -2.07
CA VAL A 395 6.29 -17.71 -1.45
C VAL A 395 4.95 -17.91 -2.16
N ILE A 396 4.54 -19.16 -2.26
CA ILE A 396 3.19 -19.57 -2.64
C ILE A 396 2.47 -19.94 -1.34
N ALA A 397 1.43 -19.19 -1.02
CA ALA A 397 0.56 -19.50 0.12
C ALA A 397 -0.66 -20.25 -0.39
N THR A 398 -0.79 -21.51 0.00
CA THR A 398 -2.07 -22.24 -0.07
C THR A 398 -2.87 -21.89 1.18
N PRO A 399 -4.16 -22.25 1.27
CA PRO A 399 -4.92 -22.10 2.51
C PRO A 399 -4.24 -22.76 3.71
N PHE A 400 -3.47 -23.83 3.50
CA PHE A 400 -2.95 -24.63 4.61
C PHE A 400 -1.47 -24.40 4.89
N ASP A 401 -0.66 -24.15 3.86
CA ASP A 401 0.80 -24.13 3.97
C ASP A 401 1.45 -23.06 3.06
N VAL A 402 2.70 -22.71 3.38
CA VAL A 402 3.52 -21.77 2.62
C VAL A 402 4.70 -22.50 2.00
N LYS A 403 4.84 -22.41 0.68
CA LYS A 403 5.95 -23.02 -0.06
C LYS A 403 6.85 -21.92 -0.66
N PRO A 404 8.12 -21.80 -0.25
CA PRO A 404 9.04 -20.86 -0.88
C PRO A 404 9.46 -21.34 -2.27
N PHE A 405 9.76 -20.40 -3.16
CA PHE A 405 10.25 -20.68 -4.50
C PHE A 405 11.31 -19.64 -4.92
N GLN A 406 12.05 -19.96 -5.97
CA GLN A 406 13.01 -19.06 -6.61
C GLN A 406 12.94 -19.24 -8.13
N VAL A 407 13.12 -18.15 -8.88
CA VAL A 407 13.11 -18.14 -10.34
C VAL A 407 14.27 -17.31 -10.85
N SER A 408 15.00 -17.83 -11.84
CA SER A 408 16.09 -17.12 -12.49
C SER A 408 15.62 -16.29 -13.67
N PHE A 409 16.13 -15.07 -13.81
CA PHE A 409 15.95 -14.25 -15.03
C PHE A 409 16.78 -14.75 -16.22
N ASN A 410 17.85 -15.52 -15.95
CA ASN A 410 18.77 -16.02 -16.97
C ASN A 410 18.40 -17.40 -17.52
N GLU A 411 17.46 -18.10 -16.88
CA GLU A 411 16.97 -19.37 -17.41
C GLU A 411 16.34 -19.13 -18.79
N THR A 412 16.51 -20.06 -19.72
CA THR A 412 15.75 -20.06 -20.96
C THR A 412 14.37 -20.62 -20.69
N ALA A 413 13.34 -20.12 -21.38
CA ALA A 413 12.01 -20.69 -21.28
C ALA A 413 12.07 -22.19 -21.58
N LYS A 414 11.45 -22.99 -20.71
CA LYS A 414 11.43 -24.44 -20.87
C LYS A 414 10.55 -24.81 -22.06
N GLU A 415 10.85 -25.95 -22.68
CA GLU A 415 9.91 -26.55 -23.63
C GLU A 415 8.56 -26.76 -22.93
N ALA A 416 7.48 -26.51 -23.67
CA ALA A 416 6.14 -26.64 -23.14
C ALA A 416 5.90 -28.08 -22.70
N THR A 417 5.75 -28.31 -21.40
CA THR A 417 5.28 -29.60 -20.88
C THR A 417 3.90 -29.89 -21.47
N GLU A 418 3.68 -31.15 -21.85
CA GLU A 418 2.39 -31.64 -22.31
C GLU A 418 1.31 -31.44 -21.25
N PRO A 419 0.07 -31.08 -21.65
CA PRO A 419 -1.07 -31.08 -20.74
C PRO A 419 -1.24 -32.43 -20.05
N HIS A 420 -1.61 -32.41 -18.77
CA HIS A 420 -1.80 -33.61 -17.95
C HIS A 420 -2.88 -33.40 -16.90
N TYR A 421 -3.39 -34.47 -16.32
CA TYR A 421 -4.36 -34.43 -15.24
C TYR A 421 -3.67 -34.13 -13.90
N THR A 422 -4.39 -33.56 -12.95
CA THR A 422 -3.85 -33.28 -11.60
C THR A 422 -3.42 -34.54 -10.84
N TRP A 423 -4.00 -35.70 -11.13
CA TRP A 423 -3.62 -36.96 -10.49
C TRP A 423 -2.33 -37.55 -11.09
N GLU A 424 -1.99 -37.22 -12.34
CA GLU A 424 -0.74 -37.64 -12.99
C GLU A 424 0.50 -37.04 -12.29
N CYS A 425 0.35 -35.86 -11.68
CA CYS A 425 1.40 -35.17 -10.91
C CYS A 425 1.13 -35.16 -9.39
N ALA A 426 0.15 -35.93 -8.91
CA ALA A 426 -0.24 -36.05 -7.50
C ALA A 426 -0.57 -34.71 -6.82
N THR A 427 -1.30 -33.83 -7.51
CA THR A 427 -1.71 -32.51 -7.00
C THR A 427 -3.22 -32.36 -6.85
N THR A 428 -4.02 -33.39 -7.16
CA THR A 428 -5.49 -33.34 -7.02
C THR A 428 -5.91 -33.02 -5.59
N TYR A 429 -5.27 -33.67 -4.62
CA TYR A 429 -5.51 -33.47 -3.20
C TYR A 429 -4.22 -33.04 -2.49
N SER A 430 -4.38 -32.32 -1.37
CA SER A 430 -3.28 -32.09 -0.45
C SER A 430 -2.76 -33.44 0.07
N LYS A 431 -1.44 -33.60 0.15
CA LYS A 431 -0.87 -34.74 0.85
C LYS A 431 -1.11 -34.59 2.35
N GLU A 432 -1.51 -35.68 3.03
CA GLU A 432 -1.85 -35.66 4.46
C GLU A 432 -0.66 -35.15 5.32
N ASP A 433 0.56 -35.52 4.97
CA ASP A 433 1.78 -35.11 5.67
C ASP A 433 2.17 -33.62 5.43
N GLU A 434 1.58 -32.98 4.41
CA GLU A 434 1.87 -31.57 4.07
C GLU A 434 0.87 -30.59 4.71
N GLN A 435 -0.25 -31.09 5.26
CA GLN A 435 -1.26 -30.23 5.88
C GLN A 435 -0.93 -29.92 7.34
N THR A 436 -0.14 -28.86 7.54
CA THR A 436 0.30 -28.42 8.88
C THR A 436 -0.82 -27.81 9.72
N SER A 437 -1.88 -27.30 9.10
CA SER A 437 -3.02 -26.66 9.78
C SER A 437 -4.30 -26.75 8.95
N LEU A 438 -5.45 -26.83 9.63
CA LEU A 438 -6.78 -26.69 9.02
C LEU A 438 -7.31 -25.25 9.05
N ASN A 439 -6.54 -24.31 9.62
CA ASN A 439 -6.90 -22.92 9.76
C ASN A 439 -6.38 -22.13 8.54
N PRO A 440 -7.25 -21.60 7.66
CA PRO A 440 -6.81 -21.00 6.39
C PRO A 440 -5.90 -19.79 6.61
N ILE A 441 -4.80 -19.68 5.85
CA ILE A 441 -3.97 -18.47 5.81
C ILE A 441 -4.81 -17.32 5.23
N SER A 442 -4.85 -16.18 5.92
CA SER A 442 -5.58 -14.97 5.49
C SER A 442 -4.69 -13.74 5.27
N GLY A 443 -3.37 -13.89 5.46
CA GLY A 443 -2.39 -12.86 5.18
C GLY A 443 -0.97 -13.39 5.27
N VAL A 444 -0.11 -12.92 4.36
CA VAL A 444 1.35 -13.12 4.37
C VAL A 444 2.00 -11.76 4.20
N MET A 445 3.10 -11.56 4.93
CA MET A 445 3.99 -10.41 4.80
C MET A 445 5.40 -10.94 4.54
N ILE A 446 6.07 -10.42 3.51
CA ILE A 446 7.48 -10.66 3.26
C ILE A 446 8.29 -9.57 3.95
N HIS A 447 9.25 -9.97 4.77
CA HIS A 447 10.17 -9.06 5.45
C HIS A 447 11.35 -8.74 4.56
N ASP A 448 11.91 -7.54 4.74
CA ASP A 448 13.12 -7.17 4.04
C ASP A 448 14.30 -8.05 4.46
N ARG A 449 15.18 -8.27 3.48
CA ARG A 449 16.40 -9.03 3.66
C ARG A 449 17.40 -8.21 4.49
N ASP A 450 17.83 -8.76 5.62
CA ASP A 450 19.03 -8.28 6.29
C ASP A 450 20.28 -8.76 5.56
N ALA A 451 21.39 -8.00 5.63
CA ALA A 451 22.66 -8.32 4.98
C ALA A 451 23.20 -9.71 5.39
N SER A 452 22.73 -10.24 6.53
CA SER A 452 23.04 -11.55 7.08
C SER A 452 22.28 -12.72 6.44
N ASN A 453 21.14 -12.49 5.78
CA ASN A 453 20.33 -13.56 5.21
C ASN A 453 20.88 -14.02 3.84
N VAL A 454 21.69 -15.07 3.81
CA VAL A 454 22.18 -15.70 2.56
C VAL A 454 21.32 -16.91 2.15
N GLY A 455 20.25 -17.22 2.90
CA GLY A 455 19.41 -18.40 2.68
C GLY A 455 18.57 -18.33 1.40
N SER A 456 18.11 -19.49 0.91
CA SER A 456 17.24 -19.57 -0.28
C SER A 456 15.77 -19.23 0.00
N VAL A 457 15.39 -19.08 1.26
CA VAL A 457 14.00 -18.86 1.70
C VAL A 457 13.84 -17.39 2.12
N PRO A 458 12.84 -16.67 1.57
CA PRO A 458 12.56 -15.31 2.01
C PRO A 458 12.06 -15.30 3.46
N TYR A 459 12.32 -14.22 4.20
CA TYR A 459 11.71 -14.05 5.51
C TYR A 459 10.24 -13.61 5.35
N TYR A 460 9.35 -14.25 6.10
CA TYR A 460 7.93 -13.96 6.07
C TYR A 460 7.26 -14.22 7.43
N SER A 461 6.14 -13.53 7.62
CA SER A 461 5.17 -13.84 8.68
C SER A 461 3.81 -14.08 8.04
N ILE A 462 3.03 -14.98 8.63
CA ILE A 462 1.67 -15.29 8.21
C ILE A 462 0.68 -15.16 9.36
N VAL A 463 -0.56 -14.83 8.99
CA VAL A 463 -1.74 -14.95 9.85
C VAL A 463 -2.74 -15.89 9.24
N ARG A 464 -3.44 -16.62 10.11
CA ARG A 464 -4.54 -17.50 9.75
C ARG A 464 -5.87 -16.95 10.25
N LEU A 465 -6.94 -17.38 9.60
CA LEU A 465 -8.28 -16.84 9.71
C LEU A 465 -8.81 -16.79 11.14
N SER A 466 -8.56 -17.81 11.96
CA SER A 466 -9.17 -17.95 13.28
C SER A 466 -8.13 -18.07 14.39
N ALA A 467 -8.21 -17.19 15.40
CA ALA A 467 -7.44 -17.30 16.63
C ALA A 467 -8.39 -17.62 17.80
N THR A 468 -8.15 -18.74 18.49
CA THR A 468 -9.01 -19.21 19.60
C THR A 468 -8.16 -19.85 20.69
N GLY A 469 -8.69 -20.04 21.90
CA GLY A 469 -7.95 -20.72 22.98
C GLY A 469 -7.38 -22.11 22.60
N LYS A 470 -8.00 -22.82 21.65
CA LYS A 470 -7.53 -24.13 21.15
C LYS A 470 -6.76 -24.07 19.83
N ASN A 471 -6.77 -22.93 19.17
CA ASN A 471 -6.17 -22.73 17.87
C ASN A 471 -5.15 -21.60 18.03
N GLN A 472 -3.88 -21.97 18.25
CA GLN A 472 -2.76 -21.07 18.55
C GLN A 472 -1.71 -21.01 17.42
N ASP A 473 -1.90 -21.77 16.34
CA ASP A 473 -1.04 -21.76 15.15
C ASP A 473 -1.35 -20.60 14.19
N TRP A 474 -2.20 -19.67 14.62
CA TRP A 474 -2.75 -18.60 13.78
C TRP A 474 -1.75 -17.51 13.42
N PHE A 475 -0.60 -17.43 14.09
CA PHE A 475 0.52 -16.57 13.71
C PHE A 475 1.78 -17.42 13.64
N GLN A 476 2.48 -17.36 12.51
CA GLN A 476 3.72 -18.10 12.27
C GLN A 476 4.71 -17.17 11.56
N THR A 477 5.98 -17.29 11.89
CA THR A 477 7.06 -16.52 11.27
C THR A 477 8.30 -17.39 11.13
N ASN A 478 9.10 -17.14 10.10
CA ASN A 478 10.42 -17.75 9.93
C ASN A 478 11.57 -16.76 10.19
N LEU A 479 11.26 -15.60 10.79
CA LEU A 479 12.29 -14.66 11.25
C LEU A 479 13.20 -15.32 12.30
N PRO A 480 14.50 -14.93 12.36
CA PRO A 480 15.37 -15.28 13.47
C PRO A 480 14.74 -14.84 14.80
N ASP A 481 14.88 -15.65 15.85
CA ASP A 481 14.32 -15.38 17.19
C ASP A 481 12.81 -15.10 17.18
N ALA A 482 12.03 -16.05 16.64
CA ALA A 482 10.57 -15.98 16.45
C ALA A 482 9.77 -15.44 17.66
N GLU A 483 10.16 -15.78 18.90
CA GLU A 483 9.51 -15.28 20.12
C GLU A 483 9.79 -13.79 20.39
N ALA A 484 11.02 -13.33 20.12
CA ALA A 484 11.39 -11.92 20.24
C ALA A 484 10.76 -11.07 19.11
N SER A 485 10.58 -11.67 17.93
CA SER A 485 9.95 -11.03 16.76
C SER A 485 8.41 -11.01 16.79
N LEU A 486 7.77 -11.36 17.91
CA LEU A 486 6.31 -11.42 18.00
C LEU A 486 5.71 -9.99 18.02
N PRO A 487 4.85 -9.61 17.06
CA PRO A 487 4.25 -8.28 17.04
C PRO A 487 3.38 -8.00 18.27
N GLN A 488 3.33 -6.74 18.73
CA GLN A 488 2.53 -6.29 19.88
C GLN A 488 1.05 -6.65 19.73
N TRP A 489 0.47 -6.45 18.54
CA TRP A 489 -0.91 -6.84 18.26
C TRP A 489 -1.11 -8.36 18.36
N ALA A 490 -0.11 -9.17 18.00
CA ALA A 490 -0.18 -10.63 18.06
C ALA A 490 -0.12 -11.10 19.51
N ALA A 491 0.78 -10.52 20.32
CA ALA A 491 0.83 -10.76 21.76
C ALA A 491 -0.52 -10.41 22.44
N LYS A 492 -1.14 -9.28 22.06
CA LYS A 492 -2.46 -8.88 22.58
C LYS A 492 -3.57 -9.87 22.21
N ILE A 493 -3.65 -10.33 20.96
CA ILE A 493 -4.62 -11.35 20.53
C ILE A 493 -4.38 -12.67 21.28
N ARG A 494 -3.11 -13.10 21.42
CA ARG A 494 -2.75 -14.31 22.17
C ARG A 494 -3.26 -14.21 23.61
N LYS A 495 -2.94 -13.13 24.32
CA LYS A 495 -3.41 -12.86 25.69
C LYS A 495 -4.93 -12.99 25.81
N HIS A 496 -5.69 -12.38 24.90
CA HIS A 496 -7.16 -12.40 24.96
C HIS A 496 -7.77 -13.77 24.61
N THR A 497 -7.14 -14.54 23.74
CA THR A 497 -7.66 -15.85 23.34
C THR A 497 -7.32 -16.95 24.34
N THR A 498 -6.20 -16.84 25.06
CA THR A 498 -5.78 -17.83 26.06
C THR A 498 -6.31 -17.55 27.46
N ARG A 499 -6.73 -16.31 27.76
CA ARG A 499 -7.31 -15.94 29.07
C ARG A 499 -8.55 -16.79 29.38
N LEU A 500 -8.54 -17.41 30.57
CA LEU A 500 -9.67 -18.11 31.15
C LEU A 500 -10.34 -17.20 32.18
N ILE A 501 -11.66 -17.07 32.12
CA ILE A 501 -12.47 -16.32 33.08
C ILE A 501 -13.65 -17.18 33.55
N PRO A 502 -14.23 -16.90 34.73
CA PRO A 502 -15.46 -17.56 35.15
C PRO A 502 -16.57 -17.39 34.12
N ARG A 503 -17.33 -18.46 33.86
CA ARG A 503 -18.42 -18.44 32.86
C ARG A 503 -19.44 -17.33 33.10
N ALA A 504 -19.72 -16.98 34.35
CA ALA A 504 -20.64 -15.89 34.69
C ALA A 504 -20.18 -14.56 34.07
N MET A 505 -18.90 -14.18 34.25
CA MET A 505 -18.33 -12.98 33.62
C MET A 505 -18.32 -13.08 32.08
N ALA A 506 -18.01 -14.26 31.53
CA ALA A 506 -18.01 -14.43 30.08
C ALA A 506 -19.40 -14.27 29.43
N LEU A 507 -20.47 -14.47 30.20
CA LEU A 507 -21.85 -14.32 29.75
C LEU A 507 -22.35 -12.87 29.80
N GLU A 508 -21.72 -12.00 30.60
CA GLU A 508 -22.05 -10.57 30.68
C GLU A 508 -21.77 -9.83 29.36
N GLY A 509 -20.91 -10.39 28.51
CA GLY A 509 -20.63 -9.87 27.17
C GLY A 509 -19.33 -9.08 27.10
N LEU A 510 -18.98 -8.61 25.90
CA LEU A 510 -17.79 -7.78 25.68
C LEU A 510 -18.16 -6.31 25.90
N ASP A 511 -18.40 -5.91 27.16
CA ASP A 511 -18.72 -4.52 27.47
C ASP A 511 -17.43 -3.67 27.48
N SER A 512 -17.20 -2.95 26.38
CA SER A 512 -16.19 -1.88 26.20
C SER A 512 -14.72 -2.31 26.23
N ASP A 513 -13.94 -1.88 25.22
CA ASP A 513 -12.47 -2.10 25.09
C ASP A 513 -11.64 -1.26 26.11
N SER A 514 -12.14 -1.06 27.34
CA SER A 514 -11.45 -0.36 28.42
C SER A 514 -10.34 -1.25 29.00
N ASP A 515 -9.12 -1.09 28.48
CA ASP A 515 -7.91 -1.80 28.89
C ASP A 515 -7.44 -1.50 30.34
N ASP A 516 -8.12 -0.61 31.09
CA ASP A 516 -7.65 -0.10 32.40
C ASP A 516 -8.29 -0.75 33.64
N SER A 517 -8.71 -2.00 33.57
CA SER A 517 -9.16 -2.71 34.77
C SER A 517 -8.26 -3.90 35.11
N GLU A 518 -7.17 -3.58 35.82
CA GLU A 518 -6.60 -4.51 36.79
C GLU A 518 -7.65 -4.75 37.88
N TYR A 519 -8.60 -5.64 37.61
CA TYR A 519 -9.46 -6.15 38.65
C TYR A 519 -8.60 -7.02 39.56
N ASP A 520 -8.36 -6.52 40.77
CA ASP A 520 -7.82 -7.28 41.89
C ASP A 520 -8.52 -8.64 41.94
N MET A 521 -7.74 -9.69 41.66
CA MET A 521 -8.19 -11.08 41.68
C MET A 521 -8.61 -11.43 43.10
N MET A 522 -9.89 -11.26 43.42
CA MET A 522 -10.45 -11.87 44.62
C MET A 522 -10.34 -13.39 44.45
N GLU A 523 -9.55 -14.02 45.33
CA GLU A 523 -9.49 -15.48 45.48
C GLU A 523 -10.88 -16.00 45.85
N GLU A 524 -11.74 -16.29 44.87
CA GLU A 524 -13.01 -16.97 45.11
C GLU A 524 -13.22 -18.19 44.21
N ASP A 525 -13.24 -19.32 44.92
CA ASP A 525 -13.79 -20.64 44.65
C ASP A 525 -13.47 -21.33 43.30
N SER A 526 -12.56 -22.30 43.39
CA SER A 526 -12.19 -23.28 42.35
C SER A 526 -13.33 -24.18 41.83
N SER A 527 -14.58 -23.92 42.23
CA SER A 527 -15.80 -24.64 41.83
C SER A 527 -16.48 -24.05 40.58
N GLN A 528 -16.07 -22.87 40.10
CA GLN A 528 -16.70 -22.21 38.96
C GLN A 528 -16.11 -22.66 37.60
N LEU A 529 -16.99 -23.01 36.65
CA LEU A 529 -16.59 -23.39 35.29
C LEU A 529 -15.84 -22.23 34.61
N GLN A 530 -14.57 -22.46 34.25
CA GLN A 530 -13.76 -21.50 33.51
C GLN A 530 -13.90 -21.69 31.99
N VAL A 531 -13.93 -20.57 31.25
CA VAL A 531 -14.07 -20.57 29.79
C VAL A 531 -13.16 -19.51 29.17
N HIS A 532 -12.75 -19.72 27.91
CA HIS A 532 -12.05 -18.69 27.15
C HIS A 532 -12.98 -17.52 26.87
N GLU A 533 -12.53 -16.28 27.07
CA GLU A 533 -13.36 -15.09 26.91
C GLU A 533 -13.63 -14.77 25.42
N SER A 534 -12.57 -14.75 24.61
CA SER A 534 -12.61 -14.18 23.27
C SER A 534 -12.06 -15.13 22.20
N ARG A 535 -12.60 -15.00 20.99
CA ARG A 535 -12.02 -15.53 19.75
C ARG A 535 -11.90 -14.41 18.74
N TYR A 536 -10.92 -14.51 17.84
CA TYR A 536 -10.69 -13.50 16.81
C TYR A 536 -10.82 -14.12 15.42
N ARG A 537 -11.36 -13.34 14.50
CA ARG A 537 -11.21 -13.56 13.06
C ARG A 537 -10.22 -12.55 12.50
N ILE A 538 -9.23 -13.01 11.75
CA ILE A 538 -8.21 -12.18 11.11
C ILE A 538 -8.52 -12.08 9.61
N TRP A 539 -8.70 -10.86 9.13
CA TRP A 539 -9.11 -10.55 7.76
C TRP A 539 -7.94 -10.18 6.85
N GLY A 540 -6.75 -9.98 7.39
CA GLY A 540 -5.54 -9.68 6.63
C GLY A 540 -4.52 -8.91 7.45
N MET A 541 -3.34 -8.74 6.87
CA MET A 541 -2.26 -7.92 7.42
C MET A 541 -1.60 -7.10 6.31
N ALA A 542 -0.98 -5.98 6.69
CA ALA A 542 -0.19 -5.14 5.80
C ALA A 542 1.02 -4.56 6.55
N SER A 543 2.06 -4.20 5.81
CA SER A 543 3.24 -3.50 6.34
C SER A 543 3.27 -2.07 5.83
N SER A 544 3.85 -1.17 6.62
CA SER A 544 4.15 0.19 6.19
C SER A 544 5.18 0.20 5.04
N PRO A 545 5.35 1.33 4.33
CA PRO A 545 6.23 1.42 3.15
C PRO A 545 7.64 0.86 3.34
N GLY A 546 8.26 1.14 4.49
CA GLY A 546 9.61 0.68 4.85
C GLY A 546 9.64 -0.53 5.77
N GLY A 547 8.49 -1.18 5.98
CA GLY A 547 8.37 -2.45 6.71
C GLY A 547 8.45 -2.37 8.24
N SER A 548 8.63 -1.18 8.82
CA SER A 548 8.83 -1.05 10.28
C SER A 548 7.57 -1.18 11.13
N VAL A 549 6.40 -0.88 10.55
CA VAL A 549 5.10 -1.00 11.21
C VAL A 549 4.28 -2.06 10.51
N THR A 550 3.68 -2.94 11.30
CA THR A 550 2.72 -3.93 10.82
C THR A 550 1.31 -3.57 11.30
N ALA A 551 0.32 -3.79 10.45
CA ALA A 551 -1.10 -3.60 10.75
C ALA A 551 -1.85 -4.91 10.51
N VAL A 552 -2.78 -5.25 11.41
CA VAL A 552 -3.67 -6.40 11.27
C VAL A 552 -5.13 -5.95 11.37
N LEU A 553 -5.99 -6.47 10.49
CA LEU A 553 -7.42 -6.23 10.50
C LEU A 553 -8.14 -7.42 11.14
N VAL A 554 -8.86 -7.18 12.25
CA VAL A 554 -9.48 -8.25 13.03
C VAL A 554 -10.90 -7.93 13.49
N SER A 555 -11.69 -8.98 13.73
CA SER A 555 -12.93 -8.92 14.50
C SER A 555 -12.79 -9.75 15.77
N ARG A 556 -13.16 -9.18 16.91
CA ARG A 556 -13.25 -9.88 18.21
C ARG A 556 -14.67 -10.40 18.38
N TYR A 557 -14.81 -11.63 18.87
CA TYR A 557 -16.10 -12.25 19.18
C TYR A 557 -16.06 -12.87 20.59
N SER A 558 -17.19 -12.83 21.28
CA SER A 558 -17.41 -13.69 22.44
C SER A 558 -17.38 -15.17 22.03
N THR A 559 -16.87 -16.03 22.91
CA THR A 559 -16.99 -17.49 22.76
C THR A 559 -18.33 -18.03 23.25
N GLN A 560 -19.05 -17.26 24.06
CA GLN A 560 -20.28 -17.71 24.73
C GLN A 560 -21.53 -17.37 23.93
N HIS A 561 -21.51 -16.29 23.15
CA HIS A 561 -22.66 -15.80 22.39
C HIS A 561 -22.38 -15.71 20.88
N PRO A 562 -23.35 -16.09 20.03
CA PRO A 562 -23.27 -15.84 18.59
C PRO A 562 -23.49 -14.35 18.32
N GLU A 563 -22.40 -13.61 18.14
CA GLU A 563 -22.46 -12.18 17.85
C GLU A 563 -22.64 -11.91 16.35
N ARG A 564 -23.76 -11.28 15.98
CA ARG A 564 -24.10 -11.00 14.58
C ARG A 564 -23.41 -9.76 13.99
N ARG A 565 -22.88 -8.86 14.83
CA ARG A 565 -22.35 -7.54 14.44
C ARG A 565 -20.99 -7.22 15.08
N ALA A 566 -20.08 -8.19 15.14
CA ALA A 566 -18.73 -7.90 15.61
C ALA A 566 -18.09 -6.82 14.74
N LEU A 567 -17.71 -5.72 15.39
CA LEU A 567 -17.00 -4.61 14.77
C LEU A 567 -15.58 -5.05 14.39
N CYS A 568 -15.03 -4.40 13.37
CA CYS A 568 -13.63 -4.62 12.99
C CYS A 568 -12.74 -3.56 13.61
N LYS A 569 -11.48 -3.93 13.81
CA LYS A 569 -10.44 -2.99 14.21
C LYS A 569 -9.12 -3.27 13.53
N VAL A 570 -8.37 -2.20 13.27
CA VAL A 570 -6.99 -2.26 12.83
C VAL A 570 -6.09 -2.09 14.04
N MET A 571 -5.25 -3.08 14.31
CA MET A 571 -4.25 -3.05 15.38
C MET A 571 -2.87 -2.93 14.75
N PHE A 572 -1.98 -2.17 15.41
CA PHE A 572 -0.63 -1.89 14.91
C PHE A 572 0.44 -2.51 15.81
N SER A 573 1.62 -2.73 15.24
CA SER A 573 2.86 -3.03 15.99
C SER A 573 4.01 -2.35 15.29
N LYS A 574 4.86 -1.69 16.06
CA LYS A 574 6.17 -1.19 15.62
C LYS A 574 7.26 -2.12 16.14
N ASP A 575 8.41 -2.15 15.46
CA ASP A 575 9.61 -2.80 15.99
C ASP A 575 10.31 -1.87 17.01
N GLU A 576 10.25 -2.25 18.29
CA GLU A 576 10.89 -1.49 19.37
C GLU A 576 12.38 -1.84 19.53
N GLN A 577 12.82 -3.02 19.07
CA GLN A 577 14.23 -3.45 19.19
C GLN A 577 15.14 -2.72 18.19
N ALA A 578 14.57 -2.22 17.09
CA ALA A 578 15.26 -1.30 16.18
C ALA A 578 15.69 0.03 16.85
N GLN A 579 15.15 0.40 18.03
CA GLN A 579 15.60 1.59 18.77
C GLN A 579 17.00 1.45 19.36
N GLU A 580 17.42 0.23 19.71
CA GLU A 580 18.71 -0.01 20.38
C GLU A 580 19.88 -0.22 19.41
N ASN A 581 19.60 -0.68 18.19
CA ASN A 581 20.63 -1.07 17.21
C ASN A 581 21.09 0.05 16.25
N GLY A 582 20.57 1.27 16.42
CA GLY A 582 20.88 2.41 15.56
C GLY A 582 20.13 2.42 14.22
N PHE A 583 20.32 3.47 13.42
CA PHE A 583 19.59 3.66 12.16
C PHE A 583 19.93 2.57 11.14
N MET A 584 18.96 1.72 10.83
CA MET A 584 19.04 0.86 9.65
C MET A 584 18.71 1.71 8.40
N PRO A 585 19.50 1.68 7.33
CA PRO A 585 19.09 2.22 6.04
C PRO A 585 17.96 1.38 5.44
N SER A 586 17.00 2.02 4.77
CA SER A 586 15.99 1.28 3.98
C SER A 586 16.67 0.70 2.75
N VAL A 587 16.47 -0.58 2.47
CA VAL A 587 16.91 -1.18 1.20
C VAL A 587 15.99 -0.74 0.05
N ARG A 588 14.75 -0.33 0.37
CA ARG A 588 13.75 0.14 -0.61
C ARG A 588 13.79 1.66 -0.77
N PRO A 589 13.71 2.19 -2.01
CA PRO A 589 13.45 3.61 -2.21
C PRO A 589 12.05 3.95 -1.69
N LEU A 590 11.96 4.93 -0.80
CA LEU A 590 10.71 5.38 -0.19
C LEU A 590 10.33 6.76 -0.70
N THR A 591 9.03 7.01 -0.88
CA THR A 591 8.51 8.36 -1.15
C THR A 591 8.78 9.28 0.04
N THR A 592 8.70 10.60 -0.13
CA THR A 592 8.92 11.53 0.99
C THR A 592 7.93 11.23 2.12
N GLU A 593 6.68 11.00 1.77
CA GLU A 593 5.58 10.63 2.65
C GLU A 593 5.84 9.31 3.37
N GLY A 594 6.34 8.30 2.64
CA GLY A 594 6.81 7.04 3.21
C GLY A 594 7.98 7.24 4.18
N GLN A 595 8.98 8.05 3.83
CA GLN A 595 10.10 8.37 4.71
C GLN A 595 9.63 9.05 5.99
N VAL A 596 8.68 9.98 5.91
CA VAL A 596 8.14 10.68 7.09
C VAL A 596 7.39 9.69 7.97
N TRP A 597 6.61 8.78 7.39
CA TRP A 597 5.95 7.70 8.14
C TRP A 597 6.97 6.83 8.90
N GLU A 598 8.01 6.38 8.20
CA GLU A 598 9.04 5.52 8.76
C GLU A 598 9.95 6.25 9.76
N TRP A 599 10.13 7.56 9.62
CA TRP A 599 10.79 8.40 10.64
C TRP A 599 9.94 8.47 11.92
N MET A 600 8.64 8.74 11.79
CA MET A 600 7.74 8.86 12.95
C MET A 600 7.61 7.55 13.74
N TYR A 601 7.53 6.41 13.04
CA TYR A 601 7.12 5.15 13.66
C TYR A 601 8.14 4.01 13.55
N GLY A 602 9.10 4.13 12.64
CA GLY A 602 10.06 3.09 12.30
C GLY A 602 11.49 3.36 12.72
N ASN A 603 11.73 4.40 13.51
CA ASN A 603 13.06 4.84 13.96
C ASN A 603 14.04 5.07 12.79
N ARG A 604 13.54 5.54 11.65
CA ARG A 604 14.39 5.95 10.52
C ARG A 604 14.96 7.36 10.73
N PRO A 605 16.01 7.76 9.98
CA PRO A 605 16.54 9.11 10.05
C PRO A 605 15.50 10.17 9.71
N GLU A 606 15.75 11.39 10.17
CA GLU A 606 14.95 12.56 9.83
C GLU A 606 14.83 12.81 8.33
N VAL A 607 13.67 13.30 7.92
CA VAL A 607 13.38 13.61 6.51
C VAL A 607 13.76 15.05 6.21
N VAL A 608 14.83 15.18 5.43
CA VAL A 608 15.40 16.45 5.02
C VAL A 608 14.35 17.35 4.35
N GLY A 609 14.20 18.57 4.88
CA GLY A 609 13.29 19.58 4.34
C GLY A 609 11.83 19.46 4.80
N THR A 610 11.49 18.43 5.60
CA THR A 610 10.16 18.27 6.22
C THR A 610 10.21 18.29 7.75
N THR A 611 11.25 17.76 8.40
CA THR A 611 11.38 17.76 9.87
C THR A 611 12.03 19.05 10.40
N ALA A 612 11.61 19.53 11.58
CA ALA A 612 11.92 20.87 12.08
C ALA A 612 13.40 21.13 12.41
N GLU A 613 14.20 20.09 12.68
CA GLU A 613 15.63 20.24 13.01
C GLU A 613 16.53 20.30 11.76
N SER A 614 16.00 19.90 10.60
CA SER A 614 16.64 20.05 9.30
C SER A 614 16.52 21.51 8.80
N LYS A 615 17.30 22.43 9.36
CA LYS A 615 17.74 23.59 8.56
C LYS A 615 18.35 23.03 7.27
N ILE A 616 18.04 23.61 6.09
CA ILE A 616 18.68 23.18 4.83
C ILE A 616 20.19 23.14 5.10
N SER A 617 20.74 21.94 5.21
CA SER A 617 22.14 21.78 5.61
C SER A 617 23.02 22.46 4.58
N GLN A 618 24.23 22.91 4.97
CA GLN A 618 25.19 23.46 4.00
C GLN A 618 25.50 22.46 2.86
N GLU A 619 25.25 21.16 3.09
CA GLU A 619 25.37 20.09 2.09
C GLU A 619 24.25 20.17 1.02
N LEU A 620 23.00 20.49 1.37
CA LEU A 620 21.91 20.68 0.38
C LEU A 620 22.00 22.00 -0.40
N HIS A 621 22.70 23.00 0.12
CA HIS A 621 23.01 24.20 -0.66
C HIS A 621 23.81 23.88 -1.93
N ASN A 622 24.50 22.72 -1.95
CA ASN A 622 25.34 22.24 -3.03
C ASN A 622 24.81 20.94 -3.68
N SER A 623 23.52 20.60 -3.54
CA SER A 623 22.99 19.39 -4.18
C SER A 623 23.06 19.51 -5.72
N PRO A 624 23.34 18.40 -6.45
CA PRO A 624 23.38 18.40 -7.91
C PRO A 624 22.06 18.90 -8.54
N LEU A 625 20.93 18.52 -7.95
CA LEU A 625 19.60 19.01 -8.33
C LEU A 625 19.50 20.53 -8.17
N ARG A 626 19.89 21.11 -7.03
CA ARG A 626 19.83 22.56 -6.82
C ARG A 626 20.73 23.34 -7.78
N GLU A 627 21.85 22.76 -8.19
CA GLU A 627 22.71 23.33 -9.22
C GLU A 627 22.04 23.29 -10.61
N GLN A 628 21.42 22.17 -11.00
CA GLN A 628 20.64 22.06 -12.25
C GLN A 628 19.50 23.08 -12.32
N PHE A 629 18.82 23.35 -11.20
CA PHE A 629 17.69 24.28 -11.13
C PHE A 629 18.08 25.74 -10.81
N ARG A 630 19.37 26.08 -10.70
CA ARG A 630 19.84 27.43 -10.34
C ARG A 630 19.35 28.50 -11.32
N ASP A 631 19.45 28.21 -12.61
CA ASP A 631 19.03 29.14 -13.67
C ASP A 631 17.51 29.29 -13.70
N VAL A 632 16.76 28.22 -13.44
CA VAL A 632 15.30 28.22 -13.34
C VAL A 632 14.84 29.07 -12.16
N ALA A 633 15.46 28.88 -10.99
CA ALA A 633 15.18 29.66 -9.79
C ALA A 633 15.34 31.17 -10.03
N SER A 634 16.37 31.57 -10.79
CA SER A 634 16.61 32.98 -11.11
C SER A 634 15.55 33.62 -12.01
N ARG A 635 14.76 32.80 -12.73
CA ARG A 635 13.73 33.23 -13.68
C ARG A 635 12.32 33.19 -13.11
N GLN A 636 12.13 32.76 -11.86
CA GLN A 636 10.80 32.66 -11.26
C GLN A 636 10.20 34.06 -10.99
N HIS A 637 8.94 34.22 -11.36
CA HIS A 637 8.16 35.44 -11.14
C HIS A 637 7.06 35.18 -10.12
N CYS A 638 6.75 36.18 -9.31
CA CYS A 638 5.70 36.09 -8.30
C CYS A 638 4.32 35.85 -8.95
N VAL A 639 3.63 34.77 -8.56
CA VAL A 639 2.28 34.44 -9.08
C VAL A 639 1.21 35.51 -8.82
N PHE A 640 1.40 36.38 -7.83
CA PHE A 640 0.42 37.42 -7.48
C PHE A 640 0.67 38.76 -8.17
N CYS A 641 1.91 39.08 -8.53
CA CYS A 641 2.26 40.41 -9.04
C CYS A 641 3.28 40.42 -10.18
N TYR A 642 3.68 39.24 -10.66
CA TYR A 642 4.59 38.99 -11.76
C TYR A 642 5.99 39.63 -11.63
N ALA A 643 6.32 40.19 -10.46
CA ALA A 643 7.65 40.70 -10.17
C ALA A 643 8.65 39.55 -9.96
N GLY A 644 9.88 39.71 -10.44
CA GLY A 644 10.94 38.72 -10.25
C GLY A 644 11.21 38.40 -8.78
N LEU A 645 11.48 37.13 -8.49
CA LEU A 645 11.79 36.64 -7.14
C LEU A 645 13.27 36.75 -6.81
N LYS A 646 13.57 37.26 -5.61
CA LYS A 646 14.91 37.16 -5.02
C LYS A 646 14.94 35.96 -4.08
N MET A 647 15.84 35.03 -4.37
CA MET A 647 16.06 33.82 -3.58
C MET A 647 16.97 34.15 -2.38
N GLY A 648 16.53 33.89 -1.14
CA GLY A 648 17.31 34.18 0.07
C GLY A 648 17.07 33.16 1.19
N GLY A 649 18.10 32.41 1.58
CA GLY A 649 17.95 31.36 2.61
C GLY A 649 16.86 30.35 2.23
N ASP A 650 15.89 30.15 3.12
CA ASP A 650 14.78 29.20 2.98
C ASP A 650 13.53 29.82 2.32
N GLU A 651 13.57 31.12 1.98
CA GLU A 651 12.44 31.86 1.42
C GLU A 651 12.81 32.58 0.11
N ALA A 652 11.80 32.79 -0.74
CA ALA A 652 11.88 33.61 -1.93
C ALA A 652 10.95 34.81 -1.78
N LYS A 653 11.47 36.01 -2.05
CA LYS A 653 10.71 37.25 -1.87
C LYS A 653 10.65 38.05 -3.15
N CYS A 654 9.46 38.47 -3.56
CA CYS A 654 9.29 39.38 -4.69
C CYS A 654 9.56 40.83 -4.29
N GLN A 655 9.77 41.71 -5.27
CA GLN A 655 10.01 43.15 -5.02
C GLN A 655 8.84 43.84 -4.31
N ASN A 656 7.62 43.33 -4.48
CA ASN A 656 6.40 43.82 -3.85
C ASN A 656 6.11 43.17 -2.48
N GLY A 657 7.02 42.33 -1.96
CA GLY A 657 6.96 41.82 -0.60
C GLY A 657 6.26 40.47 -0.39
N HIS A 658 5.72 39.82 -1.43
CA HIS A 658 5.19 38.45 -1.32
C HIS A 658 6.33 37.46 -1.05
N MET A 659 6.11 36.56 -0.09
CA MET A 659 7.10 35.58 0.38
C MET A 659 6.61 34.17 0.09
N PHE A 660 7.54 33.32 -0.32
CA PHE A 660 7.29 31.93 -0.67
C PHE A 660 8.35 31.06 0.01
N ALA A 661 7.95 29.93 0.59
CA ALA A 661 8.90 28.92 1.03
C ALA A 661 9.68 28.36 -0.17
N ARG A 662 10.86 27.77 0.06
CA ARG A 662 11.65 27.12 -1.00
C ARG A 662 11.69 25.61 -0.83
N CYS A 663 11.64 24.85 -1.94
CA CYS A 663 11.92 23.42 -1.88
C CYS A 663 13.37 23.22 -1.44
N ALA A 664 13.59 22.40 -0.40
CA ALA A 664 14.93 22.15 0.14
C ALA A 664 15.87 21.53 -0.91
N SER A 665 15.36 20.62 -1.74
CA SER A 665 16.13 19.85 -2.72
C SER A 665 16.47 20.62 -4.01
N THR A 666 15.53 21.41 -4.56
CA THR A 666 15.73 22.15 -5.83
C THR A 666 16.04 23.63 -5.62
N GLY A 667 15.73 24.19 -4.46
CA GLY A 667 15.88 25.61 -4.16
C GLY A 667 14.87 26.54 -4.84
N LEU A 668 13.87 26.00 -5.54
CA LEU A 668 12.79 26.76 -6.20
C LEU A 668 11.76 27.29 -5.19
N ALA A 669 11.17 28.45 -5.49
CA ALA A 669 10.06 29.03 -4.74
C ALA A 669 8.76 28.24 -4.92
N ILE A 670 8.09 27.92 -3.80
CA ILE A 670 6.83 27.18 -3.69
C ILE A 670 5.67 28.18 -3.85
N MET A 671 5.34 28.54 -5.09
CA MET A 671 4.40 29.64 -5.41
C MET A 671 2.94 29.21 -5.48
N ALA A 672 2.66 27.98 -5.91
CA ALA A 672 1.37 27.30 -5.83
C ALA A 672 1.63 25.79 -6.00
N PRO A 673 0.73 24.91 -5.53
CA PRO A 673 0.71 23.52 -5.97
C PRO A 673 0.41 23.47 -7.48
N ASP A 674 1.06 22.57 -8.22
CA ASP A 674 0.81 22.27 -9.65
C ASP A 674 1.19 23.33 -10.71
N ILE A 675 2.04 24.32 -10.40
CA ILE A 675 2.77 25.03 -11.48
C ILE A 675 4.06 24.26 -11.71
N SER A 676 4.05 23.34 -12.68
CA SER A 676 5.28 22.70 -13.15
C SER A 676 6.25 23.80 -13.63
N PRO A 677 7.56 23.67 -13.39
CA PRO A 677 8.52 24.62 -13.92
C PRO A 677 8.65 24.54 -15.45
N GLU A 678 7.85 23.73 -16.16
CA GLU A 678 7.84 23.59 -17.63
C GLU A 678 7.54 24.91 -18.36
N GLU A 679 6.73 25.82 -17.78
CA GLU A 679 6.61 27.19 -18.35
C GLU A 679 7.96 27.94 -18.41
N HIS A 680 8.96 27.50 -17.64
CA HIS A 680 10.29 28.11 -17.52
C HIS A 680 11.44 27.19 -17.99
N LEU A 681 11.15 25.92 -18.29
CA LEU A 681 12.08 24.86 -18.69
C LEU A 681 11.72 24.40 -20.09
N GLY A 682 12.55 24.73 -21.08
CA GLY A 682 12.41 24.16 -22.41
C GLY A 682 12.45 22.62 -22.37
N ALA A 683 11.81 21.98 -23.36
CA ALA A 683 11.47 20.56 -23.44
C ALA A 683 12.63 19.52 -23.42
N GLY A 684 13.60 19.60 -22.48
CA GLY A 684 14.79 18.75 -22.52
C GLY A 684 15.52 18.47 -21.21
N THR A 685 15.00 18.85 -20.04
CA THR A 685 15.68 18.59 -18.76
C THR A 685 15.19 17.29 -18.13
N MET A 686 15.89 16.17 -18.39
CA MET A 686 15.66 14.90 -17.69
C MET A 686 16.13 15.00 -16.23
N VAL A 687 15.23 14.76 -15.28
CA VAL A 687 15.59 14.46 -13.87
C VAL A 687 15.38 12.97 -13.64
N GLU A 688 16.43 12.25 -13.27
CA GLU A 688 16.36 10.83 -12.93
C GLU A 688 15.52 10.65 -11.65
N SER A 689 14.40 9.95 -11.77
CA SER A 689 13.38 9.80 -10.72
C SER A 689 13.62 8.60 -9.79
N SER A 690 14.89 8.27 -9.48
CA SER A 690 15.19 7.21 -8.52
C SER A 690 15.08 7.76 -7.10
N GLY A 691 13.89 7.74 -6.51
CA GLY A 691 13.67 7.94 -5.06
C GLY A 691 14.01 9.32 -4.47
N GLU A 692 14.64 10.23 -5.21
CA GLU A 692 14.95 11.60 -4.78
C GLU A 692 13.97 12.61 -5.38
N VAL A 693 12.68 12.49 -5.06
CA VAL A 693 11.73 13.57 -5.35
C VAL A 693 11.60 14.45 -4.11
N CYS A 694 11.89 15.75 -4.28
CA CYS A 694 12.08 16.77 -3.24
C CYS A 694 11.37 16.51 -1.89
N GLY A 695 12.19 16.21 -0.87
CA GLY A 695 11.79 15.93 0.52
C GLY A 695 11.13 17.08 1.29
N GLY A 696 10.97 18.27 0.71
CA GLY A 696 10.25 19.39 1.33
C GLY A 696 8.95 19.78 0.63
N CYS A 697 8.60 19.16 -0.50
CA CYS A 697 7.38 19.48 -1.24
C CYS A 697 6.45 18.30 -1.53
N GLY A 698 6.84 17.06 -1.23
CA GLY A 698 6.02 15.88 -1.52
C GLY A 698 5.86 15.61 -3.01
N GLY A 699 6.95 15.72 -3.77
CA GLY A 699 6.94 15.48 -5.22
C GLY A 699 6.38 16.60 -6.11
N LYS A 700 5.94 17.72 -5.52
CA LYS A 700 5.15 18.78 -6.19
C LYS A 700 5.86 19.67 -7.22
N PHE A 701 7.15 19.49 -7.49
CA PHE A 701 7.92 20.42 -8.35
C PHE A 701 8.79 19.78 -9.42
N VAL A 702 8.74 18.46 -9.58
CA VAL A 702 9.56 17.77 -10.57
C VAL A 702 8.69 16.76 -11.31
N ALA A 703 7.73 17.29 -12.06
CA ALA A 703 7.09 16.61 -13.18
C ALA A 703 7.14 17.59 -14.34
#